data_AF-D3PXA4-F1
#
_entry.id   AF-D3PXA4-F1
#
_cell.length_a   1.000
_cell.length_b   1.000
_cell.length_c   1.000
_cell.angle_alpha   90.00
_cell.angle_beta   90.00
_cell.angle_gamma   90.00
#
_symmetry.space_group_name_H-M   'P 1'
#
loop_
_entity.id
_entity.type
_entity.pdbx_description
1 polymer ?
#
loop_
_entity_poly.entity_id
_entity_poly.type
_entity_poly.pdbx_seq_one_letter_code
_entity_poly.pdbx_strand_id
1 'polypeptide(L)'
;MTVIDSFTERCLKVAARRWPADMRDERYREWTAEMHEIRSDASTSGGRRAWEQLRYAFSLAASPPAPDENRVPRGWREMAPQLGQRLRPWAVLFGMGVVCSLLAGTARGMVPGVLGAVTGTHTDPSGERPAIITVASALALLGIIVLTAWLGVVIGRRMPLLPDPRGRAARVVSVVGAPVAVGLGLIVIDAGQMLELTGSGAISAQTWLYGPLLWMAMFAVVALVAVALARSGRSGVGRALGIAMSLFALEVLAVPLAYLGAASIGFRLPASPAVALWFPMSLVGGPLADEHLTHTGVSQVMPMLVVASGFTLWYAIAASRVRVTAPRPAPKFAGSASLIVSRPRTGFALATAAIGLAVWAAGLAYATPAGIAMADLGDSQFMMWASELRITSIVLICVAMGLAMVGRGRPILTLFVTASGLLVSDTVLDAFDRTGITGLAGAVGFGVVVLVAAWWLGRTMLLAPPSAAMVRRGHIGIAVTAAMCAPFILTQSTWPETASEGAPEVPTPVVFPAVATVVLVLLTAVAGVSAVAARQRPVSTPVSVALIGLPVLVFGGLGVASGQAGLPGFGSIVMLGALLGLPYTVWVLATIWWDRVRNPGRAGMAWTGIAVAAVPGTVVVIVVGVMGSTMVTGPLMTLQGAGYPADGVSVMPGVILAAIGLGTLTSRIMGRDPRPDSDSRAATANTPQDLPHGHNPYPVAS
;
A
#
# COMPACT_ATOMS: atom_id res chain seq x y z
N MET A 1 20.59 41.22 -7.59
CA MET A 1 20.45 39.75 -7.70
C MET A 1 18.98 39.43 -7.52
N THR A 2 18.31 38.91 -8.54
CA THR A 2 16.86 38.60 -8.50
C THR A 2 16.60 37.28 -7.76
N VAL A 3 15.35 37.02 -7.36
CA VAL A 3 14.94 35.72 -6.78
C VAL A 3 15.27 34.56 -7.74
N ILE A 4 15.12 34.79 -9.04
CA ILE A 4 15.47 33.83 -10.10
C ILE A 4 16.97 33.56 -10.11
N ASP A 5 17.82 34.58 -9.95
CA ASP A 5 19.27 34.40 -9.90
C ASP A 5 19.70 33.54 -8.71
N SER A 6 19.12 33.78 -7.53
CA SER A 6 19.43 32.99 -6.33
C SER A 6 18.96 31.54 -6.46
N PHE A 7 17.76 31.33 -7.01
CA PHE A 7 17.22 29.99 -7.24
C PHE A 7 18.05 29.21 -8.26
N THR A 8 18.37 29.83 -9.39
CA THR A 8 19.16 29.21 -10.46
C THR A 8 20.56 28.86 -9.97
N GLU A 9 21.22 29.73 -9.20
CA GLU A 9 22.52 29.41 -8.60
C GLU A 9 22.46 28.25 -7.61
N ARG A 10 21.42 28.17 -6.75
CA ARG A 10 21.21 27.02 -5.87
C ARG A 10 21.01 25.73 -6.65
N CYS A 11 20.23 25.76 -7.72
CA CYS A 11 20.04 24.62 -8.62
C CYS A 11 21.35 24.17 -9.26
N LEU A 12 22.18 25.11 -9.76
CA LEU A 12 23.50 24.81 -10.34
C LEU A 12 24.44 24.21 -9.29
N LYS A 13 24.48 24.74 -8.06
CA LYS A 13 25.26 24.16 -6.96
C LYS A 13 24.79 22.74 -6.61
N VAL A 14 23.48 22.53 -6.57
CA VAL A 14 22.90 21.19 -6.34
C VAL A 14 23.23 20.23 -7.47
N ALA A 15 23.22 20.68 -8.72
CA ALA A 15 23.62 19.88 -9.88
C ALA A 15 25.11 19.54 -9.83
N ALA A 16 25.98 20.51 -9.52
CA ALA A 16 27.42 20.34 -9.54
C ALA A 16 27.91 19.39 -8.44
N ARG A 17 27.31 19.47 -7.25
CA ARG A 17 27.58 18.54 -6.14
C ARG A 17 27.36 17.07 -6.50
N ARG A 18 26.62 16.76 -7.57
CA ARG A 18 26.38 15.37 -7.99
C ARG A 18 27.52 14.78 -8.81
N TRP A 19 28.44 15.60 -9.32
CA TRP A 19 29.59 15.16 -10.11
C TRP A 19 30.78 14.73 -9.23
N PRO A 20 31.70 13.90 -9.74
CA PRO A 20 32.98 13.57 -9.08
C PRO A 20 33.74 14.82 -8.66
N ALA A 21 34.42 14.78 -7.50
CA ALA A 21 35.04 15.95 -6.87
C ALA A 21 36.00 16.72 -7.80
N ASP A 22 36.74 15.98 -8.62
CA ASP A 22 37.64 16.46 -9.67
C ASP A 22 36.90 17.21 -10.80
N MET A 23 35.65 16.86 -11.09
CA MET A 23 34.84 17.49 -12.15
C MET A 23 33.82 18.51 -11.65
N ARG A 24 33.55 18.61 -10.34
CA ARG A 24 32.48 19.50 -9.81
C ARG A 24 32.72 20.94 -10.18
N ASP A 25 33.94 21.41 -9.98
CA ASP A 25 34.29 22.82 -10.17
C ASP A 25 34.39 23.17 -11.65
N GLU A 26 34.75 22.21 -12.50
CA GLU A 26 34.72 22.36 -13.95
C GLU A 26 33.27 22.44 -14.46
N ARG A 27 32.41 21.50 -14.09
CA ARG A 27 30.99 21.49 -14.50
C ARG A 27 30.22 22.68 -13.96
N TYR A 28 30.50 23.09 -12.72
CA TYR A 28 29.88 24.29 -12.16
C TYR A 28 30.27 25.54 -12.96
N ARG A 29 31.54 25.67 -13.36
CA ARG A 29 32.01 26.79 -14.19
C ARG A 29 31.36 26.78 -15.58
N GLU A 30 31.34 25.62 -16.25
CA GLU A 30 30.72 25.43 -17.56
C GLU A 30 29.24 25.84 -17.56
N TRP A 31 28.44 25.31 -16.63
CA TRP A 31 27.01 25.65 -16.58
C TRP A 31 26.72 27.06 -16.11
N THR A 32 27.61 27.65 -15.31
CA THR A 32 27.49 29.07 -14.95
C THR A 32 27.75 29.96 -16.17
N ALA A 33 28.67 29.56 -17.07
CA ALA A 33 28.90 30.23 -18.34
C ALA A 33 27.68 30.11 -19.27
N GLU A 34 27.11 28.91 -19.44
CA GLU A 34 25.88 28.71 -20.22
C GLU A 34 24.69 29.50 -19.63
N MET A 35 24.57 29.56 -18.30
CA MET A 35 23.56 30.40 -17.63
C MET A 35 23.77 31.89 -17.92
N HIS A 36 25.02 32.34 -18.00
CA HIS A 36 25.35 33.71 -18.33
C HIS A 36 24.96 34.04 -19.78
N GLU A 37 25.18 33.11 -20.71
CA GLU A 37 24.76 33.24 -22.10
C GLU A 37 23.24 33.43 -22.21
N ILE A 38 22.44 32.56 -21.56
CA ILE A 38 20.97 32.68 -21.52
C ILE A 38 20.53 34.02 -20.90
N ARG A 39 21.25 34.53 -19.89
CA ARG A 39 20.96 35.83 -19.27
C ARG A 39 21.27 37.01 -20.19
N SER A 40 22.29 36.90 -21.02
CA SER A 40 22.77 37.96 -21.89
C SER A 40 22.05 38.03 -23.24
N ASP A 41 21.25 37.01 -23.59
CA ASP A 41 20.51 36.98 -24.85
C ASP A 41 19.47 38.10 -24.93
N ALA A 42 19.83 39.17 -25.64
CA ALA A 42 18.99 40.35 -25.85
C ALA A 42 17.81 40.08 -26.79
N SER A 43 17.84 38.99 -27.57
CA SER A 43 16.81 38.68 -28.55
C SER A 43 15.52 38.12 -27.92
N THR A 44 15.59 37.62 -26.69
CA THR A 44 14.46 37.05 -25.94
C THR A 44 13.85 38.04 -24.95
N SER A 45 12.52 38.06 -24.85
CA SER A 45 11.80 38.89 -23.87
C SER A 45 12.12 38.46 -22.43
N GLY A 46 12.07 39.41 -21.48
CA GLY A 46 12.51 39.17 -20.09
C GLY A 46 11.81 37.99 -19.39
N GLY A 47 10.50 37.81 -19.63
CA GLY A 47 9.75 36.68 -19.08
C GLY A 47 10.16 35.32 -19.68
N ARG A 48 10.38 35.27 -20.99
CA ARG A 48 10.86 34.06 -21.66
C ARG A 48 12.29 33.72 -21.23
N ARG A 49 13.14 34.72 -21.08
CA ARG A 49 14.51 34.58 -20.58
C ARG A 49 14.54 34.04 -19.15
N ALA A 50 13.71 34.59 -18.26
CA ALA A 50 13.55 34.08 -16.90
C ALA A 50 13.10 32.60 -16.89
N TRP A 51 12.15 32.25 -17.76
CA TRP A 51 11.69 30.87 -17.91
C TRP A 51 12.78 29.94 -18.43
N GLU A 52 13.57 30.36 -19.42
CA GLU A 52 14.66 29.58 -19.97
C GLU A 52 15.77 29.34 -18.95
N GLN A 53 16.11 30.34 -18.12
CA GLN A 53 17.03 30.21 -16.99
C GLN A 53 16.54 29.18 -15.96
N LEU A 54 15.26 29.28 -15.55
CA LEU A 54 14.65 28.35 -14.61
C LEU A 54 14.62 26.93 -15.18
N ARG A 55 14.20 26.77 -16.44
CA ARG A 55 14.15 25.48 -17.13
C ARG A 55 15.52 24.85 -17.22
N TYR A 56 16.55 25.63 -17.59
CA TYR A 56 17.92 25.14 -17.69
C TYR A 56 18.48 24.74 -16.32
N ALA A 57 18.45 25.63 -15.32
CA ALA A 57 18.94 25.33 -13.97
C ALA A 57 18.23 24.12 -13.35
N PHE A 58 16.90 24.07 -13.50
CA PHE A 58 16.10 22.98 -12.97
C PHE A 58 16.37 21.68 -13.73
N SER A 59 16.56 21.72 -15.05
CA SER A 59 16.91 20.52 -15.84
C SER A 59 18.23 19.89 -15.38
N LEU A 60 19.25 20.70 -15.07
CA LEU A 60 20.50 20.24 -14.48
C LEU A 60 20.31 19.74 -13.05
N ALA A 61 19.49 20.43 -12.24
CA ALA A 61 19.17 19.98 -10.89
C ALA A 61 18.25 18.74 -10.87
N ALA A 62 17.59 18.40 -11.97
CA ALA A 62 16.74 17.23 -12.10
C ALA A 62 17.40 16.10 -12.88
N SER A 63 18.50 16.38 -13.60
CA SER A 63 19.18 15.37 -14.39
C SER A 63 19.69 14.25 -13.47
N PRO A 64 19.54 12.99 -13.89
CA PRO A 64 20.06 11.86 -13.14
C PRO A 64 21.58 12.04 -12.94
N PRO A 65 22.13 11.62 -11.79
CA PRO A 65 23.55 11.73 -11.55
C PRO A 65 24.31 11.03 -12.67
N ALA A 66 25.39 11.64 -13.15
CA ALA A 66 26.29 11.00 -14.08
C ALA A 66 26.67 9.63 -13.49
N PRO A 67 26.49 8.53 -14.24
CA PRO A 67 26.97 7.24 -13.80
C PRO A 67 28.48 7.37 -13.66
N ASP A 68 28.94 7.48 -12.42
CA ASP A 68 30.31 7.14 -12.04
C ASP A 68 30.61 5.76 -12.66
N GLU A 69 31.86 5.47 -13.03
CA GLU A 69 32.28 4.11 -13.43
C GLU A 69 31.79 3.05 -12.41
N ASN A 70 31.50 3.49 -11.17
CA ASN A 70 30.95 2.69 -10.08
C ASN A 70 29.41 2.71 -9.89
N ARG A 71 28.62 3.45 -10.70
CA ARG A 71 27.13 3.42 -10.81
C ARG A 71 26.30 3.48 -9.49
N VAL A 72 26.60 4.36 -8.53
CA VAL A 72 25.79 4.51 -7.29
C VAL A 72 25.02 5.85 -7.21
N PRO A 73 23.70 5.89 -6.91
CA PRO A 73 22.92 7.14 -6.75
C PRO A 73 23.18 7.85 -5.41
N ARG A 74 23.49 9.16 -5.46
CA ARG A 74 23.98 10.01 -4.35
C ARG A 74 22.86 10.87 -3.71
N GLY A 75 22.79 10.89 -2.37
CA GLY A 75 21.86 11.63 -1.49
C GLY A 75 22.46 11.72 -0.07
N TRP A 76 21.70 11.97 1.02
CA TRP A 76 22.17 11.91 2.45
C TRP A 76 23.06 10.70 2.81
N ARG A 77 22.97 9.67 1.98
CA ARG A 77 23.92 8.57 1.79
C ARG A 77 25.40 8.96 1.67
N GLU A 78 25.77 10.18 1.29
CA GLU A 78 27.18 10.60 1.20
C GLU A 78 27.81 10.95 2.55
N MET A 79 27.02 11.31 3.56
CA MET A 79 27.58 11.57 4.89
C MET A 79 28.04 10.26 5.57
N ALA A 80 27.52 9.10 5.16
CA ALA A 80 27.97 7.79 5.64
C ALA A 80 27.53 6.64 4.68
N PRO A 81 28.19 6.45 3.52
CA PRO A 81 27.75 5.54 2.45
C PRO A 81 27.65 4.07 2.86
N GLN A 82 28.50 3.64 3.78
CA GLN A 82 28.41 2.31 4.38
C GLN A 82 27.30 2.24 5.43
N LEU A 83 27.09 3.30 6.20
CA LEU A 83 26.14 3.31 7.30
C LEU A 83 24.69 3.27 6.80
N GLY A 84 24.32 4.08 5.80
CA GLY A 84 22.95 4.09 5.28
C GLY A 84 22.51 2.77 4.63
N GLN A 85 23.43 2.10 3.91
CA GLN A 85 23.15 0.76 3.37
C GLN A 85 23.11 -0.30 4.47
N ARG A 86 23.99 -0.19 5.48
CA ARG A 86 24.01 -1.11 6.63
C ARG A 86 22.80 -0.92 7.54
N LEU A 87 22.30 0.29 7.73
CA LEU A 87 21.17 0.62 8.61
C LEU A 87 19.81 0.37 7.99
N ARG A 88 19.69 0.37 6.65
CA ARG A 88 18.39 0.18 5.98
C ARG A 88 17.67 -1.11 6.42
N PRO A 89 18.31 -2.30 6.47
CA PRO A 89 17.66 -3.50 7.00
C PRO A 89 17.18 -3.32 8.44
N TRP A 90 17.97 -2.67 9.30
CA TRP A 90 17.61 -2.40 10.70
C TRP A 90 16.39 -1.49 10.80
N ALA A 91 16.37 -0.39 10.05
CA ALA A 91 15.23 0.54 10.03
C ALA A 91 13.94 -0.13 9.52
N VAL A 92 14.05 -1.00 8.51
CA VAL A 92 12.90 -1.77 8.01
C VAL A 92 12.42 -2.78 9.05
N LEU A 93 13.32 -3.49 9.73
CA LEU A 93 12.94 -4.45 10.78
C LEU A 93 12.33 -3.75 12.01
N PHE A 94 12.89 -2.62 12.40
CA PHE A 94 12.34 -1.75 13.44
C PHE A 94 10.93 -1.27 13.07
N GLY A 95 10.75 -0.73 11.87
CA GLY A 95 9.43 -0.33 11.38
C GLY A 95 8.45 -1.51 11.29
N MET A 96 8.92 -2.72 11.01
CA MET A 96 8.08 -3.92 11.07
C MET A 96 7.67 -4.31 12.50
N GLY A 97 8.49 -4.00 13.50
CA GLY A 97 8.08 -4.07 14.91
C GLY A 97 6.86 -3.20 15.17
N VAL A 98 6.95 -1.91 14.82
CA VAL A 98 5.83 -0.96 14.91
C VAL A 98 4.57 -1.49 14.22
N VAL A 99 4.70 -1.95 12.97
CA VAL A 99 3.59 -2.51 12.20
C VAL A 99 2.98 -3.75 12.87
N CYS A 100 3.79 -4.65 13.43
CA CYS A 100 3.30 -5.82 14.15
C CYS A 100 2.49 -5.44 15.40
N SER A 101 2.93 -4.43 16.17
CA SER A 101 2.18 -3.91 17.33
C SER A 101 0.82 -3.36 16.91
N LEU A 102 0.81 -2.47 15.90
CA LEU A 102 -0.44 -1.87 15.40
C LEU A 102 -1.42 -2.93 14.85
N LEU A 103 -0.92 -3.90 14.06
CA LEU A 103 -1.77 -4.96 13.52
C LEU A 103 -2.35 -5.85 14.62
N ALA A 104 -1.57 -6.20 15.64
CA ALA A 104 -2.09 -6.98 16.77
C ALA A 104 -3.11 -6.20 17.61
N GLY A 105 -2.84 -4.91 17.86
CA GLY A 105 -3.78 -4.02 18.54
C GLY A 105 -5.11 -3.92 17.81
N THR A 106 -5.08 -3.76 16.48
CA THR A 106 -6.31 -3.73 15.66
C THR A 106 -7.11 -5.02 15.75
N ALA A 107 -6.47 -6.19 15.65
CA ALA A 107 -7.15 -7.49 15.75
C ALA A 107 -7.92 -7.64 17.07
N ARG A 108 -7.41 -7.02 18.14
CA ARG A 108 -7.95 -7.17 19.49
C ARG A 108 -8.97 -6.12 19.90
N GLY A 109 -8.70 -4.85 19.58
CA GLY A 109 -9.58 -3.74 19.96
C GLY A 109 -10.73 -3.58 18.97
N MET A 110 -10.44 -3.71 17.67
CA MET A 110 -11.33 -3.23 16.63
C MET A 110 -12.23 -4.32 16.05
N VAL A 111 -11.73 -5.55 15.88
CA VAL A 111 -12.55 -6.66 15.38
C VAL A 111 -13.77 -6.90 16.28
N PRO A 112 -13.65 -6.93 17.62
CA PRO A 112 -14.82 -7.01 18.50
C PRO A 112 -15.76 -5.81 18.39
N GLY A 113 -15.25 -4.59 18.28
CA GLY A 113 -16.09 -3.39 18.14
C GLY A 113 -16.89 -3.39 16.84
N VAL A 114 -16.24 -3.72 15.72
CA VAL A 114 -16.88 -3.77 14.40
C VAL A 114 -17.91 -4.91 14.33
N LEU A 115 -17.55 -6.10 14.81
CA LEU A 115 -18.51 -7.20 14.84
C LEU A 115 -19.67 -6.90 15.77
N GLY A 116 -19.41 -6.38 16.98
CA GLY A 116 -20.46 -5.98 17.91
C GLY A 116 -21.42 -4.96 17.31
N ALA A 117 -20.90 -3.97 16.57
CA ALA A 117 -21.70 -3.00 15.83
C ALA A 117 -22.51 -3.65 14.69
N VAL A 118 -21.89 -4.53 13.89
CA VAL A 118 -22.54 -5.19 12.74
C VAL A 118 -23.59 -6.21 13.18
N THR A 119 -23.36 -6.94 14.27
CA THR A 119 -24.29 -7.97 14.76
C THR A 119 -25.33 -7.42 15.72
N GLY A 120 -25.29 -6.12 16.04
CA GLY A 120 -26.15 -5.50 17.06
C GLY A 120 -25.94 -6.07 18.46
N THR A 121 -24.87 -6.84 18.68
CA THR A 121 -24.55 -7.40 19.99
C THR A 121 -23.68 -6.38 20.71
N HIS A 122 -24.30 -5.49 21.48
CA HIS A 122 -23.55 -4.69 22.46
C HIS A 122 -22.87 -5.67 23.42
N THR A 123 -21.58 -5.46 23.65
CA THR A 123 -20.86 -6.17 24.71
C THR A 123 -21.54 -5.83 26.02
N ASP A 124 -22.28 -6.78 26.56
CA ASP A 124 -22.87 -6.69 27.88
C ASP A 124 -21.77 -6.29 28.89
N PRO A 125 -22.00 -5.38 29.84
CA PRO A 125 -20.99 -4.95 30.80
C PRO A 125 -20.40 -6.11 31.62
N SER A 126 -21.11 -7.24 31.65
CA SER A 126 -20.66 -8.53 32.21
C SER A 126 -19.40 -9.10 31.54
N GLY A 127 -18.96 -8.56 30.40
CA GLY A 127 -17.72 -8.96 29.72
C GLY A 127 -17.85 -10.24 28.90
N GLU A 128 -19.05 -10.83 28.81
CA GLU A 128 -19.29 -12.01 27.99
C GLU A 128 -19.30 -11.65 26.49
N ARG A 129 -18.17 -11.91 25.82
CA ARG A 129 -18.08 -11.79 24.37
C ARG A 129 -18.77 -12.99 23.71
N PRO A 130 -19.69 -12.78 22.75
CA PRO A 130 -20.24 -13.84 21.92
C PRO A 130 -19.12 -14.68 21.28
N ALA A 131 -19.27 -16.01 21.28
CA ALA A 131 -18.26 -16.92 20.73
C ALA A 131 -17.87 -16.57 19.28
N ILE A 132 -18.81 -16.05 18.49
CA ILE A 132 -18.58 -15.60 17.11
C ILE A 132 -17.51 -14.50 17.04
N ILE A 133 -17.54 -13.52 17.96
CA ILE A 133 -16.58 -12.41 18.00
C ILE A 133 -15.18 -12.93 18.33
N THR A 134 -15.12 -13.87 19.28
CA THR A 134 -13.89 -14.54 19.69
C THR A 134 -13.26 -15.33 18.54
N VAL A 135 -14.05 -16.15 17.84
CA VAL A 135 -13.58 -16.90 16.66
C VAL A 135 -13.12 -15.95 15.55
N ALA A 136 -13.87 -14.89 15.27
CA ALA A 136 -13.50 -13.93 14.24
C ALA A 136 -12.20 -13.16 14.59
N SER A 137 -12.01 -12.79 15.85
CA SER A 137 -10.77 -12.14 16.32
C SER A 137 -9.57 -13.08 16.19
N ALA A 138 -9.75 -14.36 16.53
CA ALA A 138 -8.71 -15.38 16.36
C ALA A 138 -8.36 -15.62 14.88
N LEU A 139 -9.37 -15.67 14.00
CA LEU A 139 -9.17 -15.80 12.55
C LEU A 139 -8.48 -14.56 11.95
N ALA A 140 -8.86 -13.35 12.39
CA ALA A 140 -8.21 -12.11 11.98
C ALA A 140 -6.74 -12.10 12.40
N LEU A 141 -6.46 -12.47 13.65
CA LEU A 141 -5.10 -12.59 14.17
C LEU A 141 -4.28 -13.63 13.39
N LEU A 142 -4.87 -14.79 13.07
CA LEU A 142 -4.24 -15.81 12.22
C LEU A 142 -3.91 -15.27 10.83
N GLY A 143 -4.85 -14.53 10.21
CA GLY A 143 -4.63 -13.86 8.92
C GLY A 143 -3.46 -12.87 8.97
N ILE A 144 -3.37 -12.09 10.05
CA ILE A 144 -2.26 -11.16 10.29
C ILE A 144 -0.94 -11.92 10.45
N ILE A 145 -0.89 -12.99 11.22
CA ILE A 145 0.32 -13.82 11.39
C ILE A 145 0.79 -14.38 10.04
N VAL A 146 -0.13 -14.85 9.19
CA VAL A 146 0.19 -15.35 7.84
C VAL A 146 0.73 -14.22 6.95
N LEU A 147 0.11 -13.04 7.01
CA LEU A 147 0.54 -11.88 6.24
C LEU A 147 1.94 -11.40 6.68
N THR A 148 2.20 -11.27 7.97
CA THR A 148 3.50 -10.82 8.49
C THR A 148 4.58 -11.88 8.27
N ALA A 149 4.25 -13.17 8.39
CA ALA A 149 5.13 -14.27 7.97
C ALA A 149 5.54 -14.15 6.50
N TRP A 150 4.58 -13.91 5.60
CA TRP A 150 4.85 -13.71 4.17
C TRP A 150 5.73 -12.47 3.92
N LEU A 151 5.44 -11.35 4.59
CA LEU A 151 6.27 -10.14 4.54
C LEU A 151 7.70 -10.42 5.03
N GLY A 152 7.85 -11.18 6.12
CA GLY A 152 9.14 -11.66 6.62
C GLY A 152 9.92 -12.41 5.55
N VAL A 153 9.28 -13.33 4.82
CA VAL A 153 9.94 -14.04 3.70
C VAL A 153 10.38 -13.08 2.60
N VAL A 154 9.52 -12.14 2.20
CA VAL A 154 9.79 -11.20 1.10
C VAL A 154 10.93 -10.25 1.47
N ILE A 155 10.88 -9.66 2.67
CA ILE A 155 11.87 -8.71 3.17
C ILE A 155 13.20 -9.44 3.41
N GLY A 156 13.18 -10.61 4.06
CA GLY A 156 14.38 -11.41 4.31
C GLY A 156 15.09 -11.79 3.01
N ARG A 157 14.35 -12.09 1.94
CA ARG A 157 14.96 -12.38 0.62
C ARG A 157 15.60 -11.17 -0.05
N ARG A 158 15.13 -9.95 0.23
CA ARG A 158 15.52 -8.74 -0.48
C ARG A 158 16.52 -7.88 0.28
N MET A 159 16.48 -7.94 1.61
CA MET A 159 17.22 -7.05 2.50
C MET A 159 17.78 -7.85 3.68
N PRO A 160 18.70 -8.80 3.46
CA PRO A 160 19.39 -9.45 4.58
C PRO A 160 20.18 -8.39 5.39
N LEU A 161 20.28 -8.59 6.71
CA LEU A 161 21.00 -7.67 7.61
C LEU A 161 22.48 -7.49 7.23
N LEU A 162 23.09 -8.54 6.68
CA LEU A 162 24.46 -8.50 6.20
C LEU A 162 24.54 -9.01 4.74
N PRO A 163 25.36 -8.36 3.88
CA PRO A 163 25.47 -8.71 2.47
C PRO A 163 26.02 -10.12 2.22
N ASP A 164 26.90 -10.61 3.10
CA ASP A 164 27.46 -11.96 3.02
C ASP A 164 26.93 -12.86 4.15
N PRO A 165 25.88 -13.66 3.89
CA PRO A 165 25.28 -14.55 4.87
C PRO A 165 26.10 -15.84 5.10
N ARG A 166 27.31 -15.98 4.53
CA ARG A 166 28.13 -17.20 4.68
C ARG A 166 28.92 -17.22 6.00
N GLY A 167 29.37 -16.07 6.50
CA GLY A 167 30.12 -15.97 7.75
C GLY A 167 29.30 -16.38 8.99
N ARG A 168 29.96 -17.05 9.96
CA ARG A 168 29.33 -17.39 11.26
C ARG A 168 28.87 -16.14 12.00
N ALA A 169 29.68 -15.08 12.03
CA ALA A 169 29.33 -13.80 12.62
C ALA A 169 28.10 -13.18 11.94
N ALA A 170 28.05 -13.22 10.61
CA ALA A 170 26.91 -12.65 9.87
C ALA A 170 25.59 -13.38 10.14
N ARG A 171 25.68 -14.68 10.40
CA ARG A 171 24.55 -15.51 10.81
C ARG A 171 24.03 -15.11 12.18
N VAL A 172 24.93 -14.99 13.16
CA VAL A 172 24.55 -14.58 14.53
C VAL A 172 23.92 -13.19 14.50
N VAL A 173 24.53 -12.23 13.79
CA VAL A 173 23.97 -10.88 13.65
C VAL A 173 22.60 -10.89 12.98
N SER A 174 22.37 -11.72 11.96
CA SER A 174 21.06 -11.76 11.29
C SER A 174 19.98 -12.42 12.15
N VAL A 175 20.35 -13.44 12.92
CA VAL A 175 19.44 -14.21 13.79
C VAL A 175 19.10 -13.46 15.07
N VAL A 176 20.07 -12.78 15.68
CA VAL A 176 19.91 -12.01 16.91
C VAL A 176 19.42 -10.60 16.61
N GLY A 177 19.95 -9.98 15.56
CA GLY A 177 19.62 -8.60 15.18
C GLY A 177 18.17 -8.43 14.73
N ALA A 178 17.55 -9.45 14.13
CA ALA A 178 16.16 -9.36 13.70
C ALA A 178 15.16 -9.28 14.88
N PRO A 179 15.17 -10.21 15.85
CA PRO A 179 14.39 -10.07 17.08
C PRO A 179 14.67 -8.74 17.78
N VAL A 180 15.94 -8.33 17.89
CA VAL A 180 16.31 -7.07 18.57
C VAL A 180 15.69 -5.86 17.87
N ALA A 181 15.87 -5.74 16.55
CA ALA A 181 15.32 -4.62 15.79
C ALA A 181 13.79 -4.57 15.86
N VAL A 182 13.14 -5.72 15.68
CA VAL A 182 11.67 -5.83 15.74
C VAL A 182 11.17 -5.50 17.15
N GLY A 183 11.78 -6.06 18.19
CA GLY A 183 11.41 -5.84 19.58
C GLY A 183 11.58 -4.38 20.02
N LEU A 184 12.63 -3.69 19.58
CA LEU A 184 12.78 -2.25 19.78
C LEU A 184 11.65 -1.45 19.12
N GLY A 185 11.19 -1.88 17.95
CA GLY A 185 10.03 -1.29 17.27
C GLY A 185 8.73 -1.48 18.04
N LEU A 186 8.55 -2.63 18.71
CA LEU A 186 7.40 -2.87 19.59
C LEU A 186 7.41 -1.89 20.78
N ILE A 187 8.55 -1.79 21.47
CA ILE A 187 8.73 -0.93 22.65
C ILE A 187 8.39 0.53 22.35
N VAL A 188 8.70 1.04 21.15
CA VAL A 188 8.48 2.47 20.81
C VAL A 188 7.00 2.83 20.70
N ILE A 189 6.17 1.94 20.15
CA ILE A 189 4.71 2.18 20.12
C ILE A 189 4.15 2.12 21.53
N ASP A 190 4.61 1.14 22.31
CA ASP A 190 4.12 0.92 23.66
C ASP A 190 4.52 2.07 24.59
N ALA A 191 5.72 2.65 24.42
CA ALA A 191 6.17 3.83 25.13
C ALA A 191 5.31 5.08 24.81
N GLY A 192 4.82 5.20 23.57
CA GLY A 192 3.85 6.24 23.20
C GLY A 192 2.54 6.10 23.95
N GLN A 193 2.00 4.87 24.03
CA GLN A 193 0.78 4.59 24.79
C GLN A 193 0.97 4.76 26.31
N MET A 194 2.15 4.45 26.84
CA MET A 194 2.47 4.70 28.24
C MET A 194 2.41 6.18 28.59
N LEU A 195 2.88 7.06 27.71
CA LEU A 195 2.85 8.51 27.94
C LEU A 195 1.40 9.03 28.02
N GLU A 196 0.50 8.52 27.17
CA GLU A 196 -0.93 8.86 27.21
C GLU A 196 -1.66 8.29 28.44
N LEU A 197 -1.25 7.10 28.93
CA LEU A 197 -1.89 6.40 30.05
C LEU A 197 -1.32 6.76 31.44
N THR A 198 -0.39 7.70 31.53
CA THR A 198 0.18 8.17 32.82
C THR A 198 -0.87 8.71 33.80
N GLY A 199 -2.11 8.98 33.35
CA GLY A 199 -3.25 9.33 34.21
C GLY A 199 -4.01 8.16 34.85
N SER A 200 -3.90 6.93 34.35
CA SER A 200 -4.77 5.80 34.77
C SER A 200 -4.07 4.54 35.29
N GLY A 201 -2.75 4.57 35.50
CA GLY A 201 -2.04 3.58 36.32
C GLY A 201 -0.67 3.15 35.80
N ALA A 202 0.36 3.23 36.65
CA ALA A 202 1.74 2.80 36.41
C ALA A 202 1.93 1.29 36.11
N ILE A 203 0.85 0.54 36.19
CA ILE A 203 0.76 -0.92 36.21
C ILE A 203 1.03 -1.51 34.81
N SER A 204 0.68 -0.80 33.73
CA SER A 204 0.94 -1.27 32.37
C SER A 204 2.41 -1.10 31.95
N ALA A 205 3.12 -0.09 32.45
CA ALA A 205 4.44 0.24 31.89
C ALA A 205 5.46 -0.90 31.93
N GLN A 206 5.42 -1.73 32.98
CA GLN A 206 6.38 -2.83 33.16
C GLN A 206 6.13 -4.00 32.21
N THR A 207 4.88 -4.49 32.09
CA THR A 207 4.55 -5.64 31.24
C THR A 207 4.86 -5.36 29.77
N TRP A 208 4.60 -4.13 29.33
CA TRP A 208 4.83 -3.65 27.98
C TRP A 208 6.31 -3.42 27.65
N LEU A 209 7.16 -3.09 28.63
CA LEU A 209 8.61 -3.01 28.43
C LEU A 209 9.29 -4.39 28.53
N TYR A 210 8.99 -5.15 29.58
CA TYR A 210 9.65 -6.43 29.85
C TYR A 210 9.21 -7.53 28.88
N GLY A 211 7.99 -7.48 28.34
CA GLY A 211 7.50 -8.46 27.38
C GLY A 211 8.35 -8.54 26.12
N PRO A 212 8.51 -7.46 25.36
CA PRO A 212 9.40 -7.41 24.21
C PRO A 212 10.86 -7.74 24.56
N LEU A 213 11.37 -7.30 25.72
CA LEU A 213 12.76 -7.59 26.15
C LEU A 213 13.02 -9.08 26.34
N LEU A 214 12.17 -9.75 27.11
CA LEU A 214 12.26 -11.19 27.34
C LEU A 214 12.00 -11.97 26.04
N TRP A 215 11.05 -11.51 25.22
CA TRP A 215 10.80 -12.08 23.89
C TRP A 215 12.05 -12.00 23.00
N MET A 216 12.74 -10.86 22.94
CA MET A 216 13.96 -10.70 22.13
C MET A 216 15.02 -11.74 22.51
N ALA A 217 15.23 -11.98 23.80
CA ALA A 217 16.20 -12.95 24.30
C ALA A 217 15.81 -14.40 23.93
N MET A 218 14.56 -14.79 24.21
CA MET A 218 14.09 -16.15 23.93
C MET A 218 14.02 -16.44 22.43
N PHE A 219 13.50 -15.48 21.65
CA PHE A 219 13.26 -15.67 20.23
C PHE A 219 14.56 -15.70 19.40
N ALA A 220 15.63 -15.05 19.86
CA ALA A 220 16.95 -15.20 19.26
C ALA A 220 17.43 -16.67 19.26
N VAL A 221 17.16 -17.41 20.35
CA VAL A 221 17.49 -18.85 20.46
C VAL A 221 16.62 -19.66 19.50
N VAL A 222 15.32 -19.39 19.46
CA VAL A 222 14.37 -20.06 18.54
C VAL A 222 14.79 -19.87 17.07
N ALA A 223 15.07 -18.63 16.68
CA ALA A 223 15.51 -18.29 15.33
C ALA A 223 16.85 -18.95 14.98
N LEU A 224 17.78 -19.08 15.93
CA LEU A 224 19.07 -19.74 15.74
C LEU A 224 18.89 -21.21 15.37
N VAL A 225 18.08 -21.94 16.14
CA VAL A 225 17.81 -23.37 15.93
C VAL A 225 17.08 -23.58 14.60
N ALA A 226 16.04 -22.79 14.33
CA ALA A 226 15.27 -22.87 13.08
C ALA A 226 16.15 -22.60 11.84
N VAL A 227 17.03 -21.59 11.91
CA VAL A 227 17.98 -21.26 10.82
C VAL A 227 19.05 -22.34 10.66
N ALA A 228 19.56 -22.91 11.75
CA ALA A 228 20.55 -23.99 11.69
C ALA A 228 19.99 -25.21 10.95
N LEU A 229 18.77 -25.63 11.29
CA LEU A 229 18.07 -26.74 10.62
C LEU A 229 17.67 -26.41 9.18
N ALA A 230 17.23 -25.18 8.93
CA ALA A 230 16.90 -24.73 7.57
C ALA A 230 18.11 -24.80 6.63
N ARG A 231 19.33 -24.61 7.13
CA ARG A 231 20.57 -24.65 6.34
C ARG A 231 21.14 -26.04 6.17
N SER A 232 20.87 -26.99 7.06
CA SER A 232 21.29 -28.39 6.91
C SER A 232 20.48 -29.18 5.85
N GLY A 233 19.73 -28.47 4.99
CA GLY A 233 18.83 -29.07 3.99
C GLY A 233 17.45 -29.46 4.55
N ARG A 234 17.28 -29.49 5.88
CA ARG A 234 16.04 -29.90 6.55
C ARG A 234 15.06 -28.74 6.73
N SER A 235 14.76 -28.08 5.62
CA SER A 235 13.96 -26.84 5.61
C SER A 235 12.54 -26.97 6.19
N GLY A 236 11.89 -28.12 5.99
CA GLY A 236 10.58 -28.42 6.57
C GLY A 236 10.65 -28.57 8.09
N VAL A 237 11.60 -29.38 8.58
CA VAL A 237 11.83 -29.61 10.02
C VAL A 237 12.19 -28.31 10.73
N GLY A 238 13.06 -27.48 10.16
CA GLY A 238 13.42 -26.19 10.76
C GLY A 238 12.24 -25.23 10.89
N ARG A 239 11.27 -25.28 9.97
CA ARG A 239 10.03 -24.49 10.06
C ARG A 239 9.10 -25.04 11.12
N ALA A 240 8.84 -26.35 11.11
CA ALA A 240 7.95 -27.00 12.07
C ALA A 240 8.47 -26.83 13.51
N LEU A 241 9.76 -27.10 13.74
CA LEU A 241 10.38 -26.92 15.04
C LEU A 241 10.45 -25.44 15.44
N GLY A 242 10.74 -24.55 14.49
CA GLY A 242 10.73 -23.10 14.74
C GLY A 242 9.36 -22.61 15.21
N ILE A 243 8.27 -23.06 14.58
CA ILE A 243 6.90 -22.74 15.01
C ILE A 243 6.62 -23.33 16.40
N ALA A 244 6.90 -24.61 16.62
CA ALA A 244 6.66 -25.26 17.91
C ALA A 244 7.43 -24.59 19.05
N MET A 245 8.72 -24.30 18.85
CA MET A 245 9.55 -23.58 19.82
C MET A 245 9.10 -22.13 20.03
N SER A 246 8.58 -21.46 18.99
CA SER A 246 8.02 -20.10 19.12
C SER A 246 6.80 -20.11 20.04
N LEU A 247 5.88 -21.05 19.82
CA LEU A 247 4.67 -21.20 20.65
C LEU A 247 5.04 -21.55 22.09
N PHE A 248 5.97 -22.48 22.28
CA PHE A 248 6.48 -22.83 23.61
C PHE A 248 7.15 -21.64 24.31
N ALA A 249 7.97 -20.86 23.59
CA ALA A 249 8.61 -19.67 24.14
C ALA A 249 7.57 -18.61 24.56
N LEU A 250 6.49 -18.44 23.80
CA LEU A 250 5.41 -17.52 24.13
C LEU A 250 4.62 -17.98 25.37
N GLU A 251 4.37 -19.28 25.53
CA GLU A 251 3.76 -19.84 26.74
C GLU A 251 4.64 -19.58 27.97
N VAL A 252 5.93 -19.92 27.88
CA VAL A 252 6.90 -19.69 28.97
C VAL A 252 7.02 -18.21 29.30
N LEU A 253 6.88 -17.32 28.31
CA LEU A 253 6.93 -15.87 28.48
C LEU A 253 5.65 -15.28 29.09
N ALA A 254 4.48 -15.88 28.85
CA ALA A 254 3.22 -15.43 29.42
C ALA A 254 3.22 -15.50 30.95
N VAL A 255 3.89 -16.51 31.53
CA VAL A 255 3.99 -16.72 32.98
C VAL A 255 4.67 -15.55 33.71
N PRO A 256 5.95 -15.20 33.46
CA PRO A 256 6.60 -14.10 34.16
C PRO A 256 5.92 -12.75 33.90
N LEU A 257 5.31 -12.54 32.74
CA LEU A 257 4.55 -11.32 32.47
C LEU A 257 3.25 -11.24 33.28
N ALA A 258 2.55 -12.35 33.44
CA ALA A 258 1.40 -12.42 34.32
C ALA A 258 1.80 -12.16 35.78
N TYR A 259 2.91 -12.77 36.25
CA TYR A 259 3.43 -12.52 37.59
C TYR A 259 3.85 -11.06 37.83
N LEU A 260 4.55 -10.45 36.86
CA LEU A 260 4.92 -9.04 36.93
C LEU A 260 3.69 -8.14 36.94
N GLY A 261 2.74 -8.39 36.03
CA GLY A 261 1.47 -7.68 35.97
C GLY A 261 0.69 -7.80 37.29
N ALA A 262 0.58 -9.01 37.85
CA ALA A 262 -0.17 -9.28 39.07
C ALA A 262 0.49 -8.64 40.30
N ALA A 263 1.82 -8.74 40.41
CA ALA A 263 2.58 -8.07 41.47
C ALA A 263 2.39 -6.56 41.41
N SER A 264 2.33 -5.96 40.21
CA SER A 264 2.15 -4.52 40.04
C SER A 264 0.75 -4.00 40.44
N ILE A 265 -0.29 -4.85 40.38
CA ILE A 265 -1.64 -4.55 40.90
C ILE A 265 -1.87 -5.02 42.34
N GLY A 266 -0.85 -5.56 43.02
CA GLY A 266 -1.01 -6.16 44.36
C GLY A 266 -1.88 -7.42 44.38
N PHE A 267 -2.12 -8.03 43.21
CA PHE A 267 -2.95 -9.20 43.07
C PHE A 267 -2.11 -10.48 43.23
N ARG A 268 -2.61 -11.44 44.02
CA ARG A 268 -1.98 -12.76 44.14
C ARG A 268 -2.59 -13.68 43.11
N LEU A 269 -1.79 -14.12 42.15
CA LEU A 269 -2.23 -15.12 41.18
C LEU A 269 -2.59 -16.42 41.91
N PRO A 270 -3.78 -16.98 41.70
CA PRO A 270 -4.10 -18.29 42.23
C PRO A 270 -3.14 -19.33 41.65
N ALA A 271 -2.76 -20.32 42.44
CA ALA A 271 -2.01 -21.49 41.98
C ALA A 271 -2.94 -22.36 41.10
N SER A 272 -3.23 -21.87 39.90
CA SER A 272 -4.15 -22.50 38.96
C SER A 272 -3.38 -23.41 38.01
N PRO A 273 -3.86 -24.64 37.75
CA PRO A 273 -3.31 -25.48 36.68
C PRO A 273 -3.48 -24.83 35.29
N ALA A 274 -4.34 -23.81 35.15
CA ALA A 274 -4.55 -23.06 33.91
C ALA A 274 -3.36 -22.18 33.50
N VAL A 275 -2.32 -22.03 34.34
CA VAL A 275 -1.08 -21.30 34.02
C VAL A 275 -0.44 -21.78 32.72
N ALA A 276 -0.55 -23.08 32.41
CA ALA A 276 -0.02 -23.69 31.18
C ALA A 276 -0.82 -23.35 29.91
N LEU A 277 -1.92 -22.60 30.05
CA LEU A 277 -2.79 -22.18 28.95
C LEU A 277 -2.96 -20.65 28.92
N TRP A 278 -2.15 -19.90 29.66
CA TRP A 278 -2.26 -18.45 29.73
C TRP A 278 -1.97 -17.79 28.38
N PHE A 279 -1.03 -18.33 27.60
CA PHE A 279 -0.82 -17.83 26.24
C PHE A 279 -2.03 -18.05 25.32
N PRO A 280 -2.57 -19.26 25.10
CA PRO A 280 -3.72 -19.43 24.20
C PRO A 280 -4.96 -18.67 24.69
N MET A 281 -5.21 -18.61 26.01
CA MET A 281 -6.32 -17.82 26.56
C MET A 281 -6.15 -16.32 26.31
N SER A 282 -4.91 -15.81 26.35
CA SER A 282 -4.60 -14.40 26.07
C SER A 282 -4.91 -13.97 24.63
N LEU A 283 -4.91 -14.91 23.67
CA LEU A 283 -5.21 -14.65 22.25
C LEU A 283 -6.71 -14.63 21.96
N VAL A 284 -7.48 -15.44 22.70
CA VAL A 284 -8.91 -15.66 22.50
C VAL A 284 -9.71 -14.53 23.15
N GLY A 285 -9.35 -14.14 24.39
CA GLY A 285 -10.11 -13.15 25.15
C GLY A 285 -11.54 -13.59 25.49
N GLY A 286 -12.31 -12.72 26.15
CA GLY A 286 -13.70 -12.99 26.54
C GLY A 286 -13.82 -13.86 27.81
N PRO A 287 -15.00 -14.45 28.10
CA PRO A 287 -15.29 -15.13 29.37
C PRO A 287 -14.48 -16.42 29.61
N LEU A 288 -13.82 -16.94 28.58
CA LEU A 288 -12.85 -18.04 28.70
C LEU A 288 -11.46 -17.56 29.14
N ALA A 289 -11.15 -16.27 28.96
CA ALA A 289 -9.94 -15.69 29.49
C ALA A 289 -10.21 -15.29 30.94
N ASP A 290 -9.47 -15.91 31.86
CA ASP A 290 -9.43 -15.54 33.27
C ASP A 290 -9.36 -14.00 33.40
N GLU A 291 -10.28 -13.38 34.14
CA GLU A 291 -10.38 -11.93 34.35
C GLU A 291 -9.01 -11.35 34.76
N HIS A 292 -8.24 -12.15 35.50
CA HIS A 292 -6.86 -11.86 35.91
C HIS A 292 -5.89 -11.62 34.73
N LEU A 293 -6.05 -12.30 33.57
CA LEU A 293 -5.21 -12.09 32.38
C LEU A 293 -5.49 -10.76 31.67
N THR A 294 -6.68 -10.20 31.86
CA THR A 294 -7.03 -8.88 31.32
C THR A 294 -6.37 -7.78 32.15
N HIS A 295 -6.43 -7.90 33.49
CA HIS A 295 -5.83 -6.92 34.40
C HIS A 295 -4.31 -6.91 34.43
N THR A 296 -3.66 -8.05 34.14
CA THR A 296 -2.18 -8.16 34.13
C THR A 296 -1.52 -7.58 32.87
N GLY A 297 -2.29 -7.18 31.86
CA GLY A 297 -1.78 -6.67 30.58
C GLY A 297 -1.20 -7.74 29.64
N VAL A 298 -1.09 -9.00 30.08
CA VAL A 298 -0.58 -10.13 29.28
C VAL A 298 -1.37 -10.30 28.00
N SER A 299 -2.69 -10.18 28.10
CA SER A 299 -3.58 -10.29 26.97
C SER A 299 -3.38 -9.18 25.93
N GLN A 300 -2.81 -8.03 26.30
CA GLN A 300 -2.50 -6.93 25.37
C GLN A 300 -1.18 -7.20 24.64
N VAL A 301 -0.18 -7.70 25.37
CA VAL A 301 1.17 -7.91 24.84
C VAL A 301 1.29 -9.19 24.01
N MET A 302 0.63 -10.29 24.41
CA MET A 302 0.80 -11.59 23.76
C MET A 302 0.46 -11.60 22.26
N PRO A 303 -0.70 -11.08 21.79
CA PRO A 303 -1.04 -11.05 20.37
C PRO A 303 0.04 -10.36 19.52
N MET A 304 0.60 -9.25 20.02
CA MET A 304 1.70 -8.54 19.38
C MET A 304 2.94 -9.41 19.24
N LEU A 305 3.32 -10.11 20.31
CA LEU A 305 4.49 -11.00 20.30
C LEU A 305 4.28 -12.20 19.36
N VAL A 306 3.07 -12.72 19.18
CA VAL A 306 2.80 -13.79 18.19
C VAL A 306 3.01 -13.28 16.77
N VAL A 307 2.45 -12.11 16.45
CA VAL A 307 2.58 -11.50 15.13
C VAL A 307 4.05 -11.20 14.80
N ALA A 308 4.79 -10.64 15.77
CA ALA A 308 6.22 -10.40 15.67
C ALA A 308 7.04 -11.70 15.52
N SER A 309 6.64 -12.78 16.21
CA SER A 309 7.25 -14.11 16.10
C SER A 309 7.10 -14.69 14.70
N GLY A 310 5.90 -14.61 14.13
CA GLY A 310 5.62 -15.01 12.75
C GLY A 310 6.53 -14.27 11.77
N PHE A 311 6.55 -12.94 11.82
CA PHE A 311 7.43 -12.13 10.98
C PHE A 311 8.91 -12.52 11.11
N THR A 312 9.43 -12.53 12.34
CA THR A 312 10.86 -12.64 12.64
C THR A 312 11.41 -14.02 12.28
N LEU A 313 10.65 -15.09 12.56
CA LEU A 313 11.04 -16.46 12.21
C LEU A 313 11.19 -16.62 10.70
N TRP A 314 10.20 -16.17 9.94
CA TRP A 314 10.20 -16.29 8.49
C TRP A 314 11.21 -15.37 7.83
N TYR A 315 11.44 -14.18 8.38
CA TYR A 315 12.53 -13.30 8.00
C TYR A 315 13.90 -13.97 8.17
N ALA A 316 14.20 -14.52 9.35
CA ALA A 316 15.49 -15.15 9.64
C ALA A 316 15.76 -16.36 8.73
N ILE A 317 14.75 -17.22 8.52
CA ILE A 317 14.85 -18.37 7.61
C ILE A 317 15.06 -17.92 6.16
N ALA A 318 14.38 -16.86 5.71
CA ALA A 318 14.48 -16.37 4.35
C ALA A 318 15.80 -15.65 4.08
N ALA A 319 16.23 -14.77 4.98
CA ALA A 319 17.49 -14.02 4.89
C ALA A 319 18.71 -14.95 4.87
N SER A 320 18.69 -16.02 5.66
CA SER A 320 19.79 -17.00 5.70
C SER A 320 19.93 -17.85 4.44
N ARG A 321 18.94 -17.84 3.53
CA ARG A 321 18.94 -18.59 2.27
C ARG A 321 19.26 -17.76 1.04
N VAL A 322 19.40 -16.44 1.18
CA VAL A 322 19.74 -15.57 0.04
C VAL A 322 21.12 -15.99 -0.45
N ARG A 323 21.17 -16.64 -1.61
CA ARG A 323 22.41 -16.81 -2.35
C ARG A 323 22.70 -15.47 -3.00
N VAL A 324 23.85 -14.88 -2.68
CA VAL A 324 24.40 -13.76 -3.45
C VAL A 324 24.56 -14.27 -4.87
N THR A 325 23.57 -13.96 -5.69
CA THR A 325 23.60 -14.31 -7.10
C THR A 325 24.57 -13.30 -7.69
N ALA A 326 25.68 -13.76 -8.24
CA ALA A 326 26.63 -12.88 -8.93
C ALA A 326 25.84 -11.92 -9.85
N PRO A 327 26.23 -10.63 -9.93
CA PRO A 327 25.52 -9.65 -10.72
C PRO A 327 25.24 -10.24 -12.09
N ARG A 328 23.96 -10.47 -12.38
CA ARG A 328 23.58 -11.07 -13.67
C ARG A 328 24.04 -10.07 -14.74
N PRO A 329 24.86 -10.46 -15.72
CA PRO A 329 25.32 -9.54 -16.75
C PRO A 329 24.11 -8.82 -17.34
N ALA A 330 24.24 -7.51 -17.50
CA ALA A 330 23.14 -6.67 -17.95
C ALA A 330 22.51 -7.31 -19.20
N PRO A 331 21.19 -7.56 -19.22
CA PRO A 331 20.55 -8.12 -20.39
C PRO A 331 20.88 -7.22 -21.58
N LYS A 332 21.50 -7.78 -22.62
CA LYS A 332 21.68 -7.08 -23.90
C LYS A 332 20.28 -6.67 -24.35
N PHE A 333 20.02 -5.38 -24.41
CA PHE A 333 18.74 -4.84 -24.84
C PHE A 333 18.53 -5.25 -26.30
N ALA A 334 17.78 -6.32 -26.52
CA ALA A 334 17.24 -6.63 -27.83
C ALA A 334 16.39 -5.43 -28.29
N GLY A 335 16.58 -5.01 -29.54
CA GLY A 335 16.07 -3.77 -30.11
C GLY A 335 14.70 -3.38 -29.59
N SER A 336 14.60 -2.16 -29.07
CA SER A 336 13.37 -1.62 -28.50
C SER A 336 12.30 -1.55 -29.59
N ALA A 337 11.42 -2.54 -29.65
CA ALA A 337 10.16 -2.39 -30.36
C ALA A 337 9.47 -1.14 -29.78
N SER A 338 9.31 -0.10 -30.60
CA SER A 338 8.64 1.13 -30.20
C SER A 338 7.21 0.79 -29.82
N LEU A 339 6.90 0.80 -28.53
CA LEU A 339 5.53 0.64 -28.05
C LEU A 339 4.71 1.83 -28.56
N ILE A 340 3.86 1.59 -29.56
CA ILE A 340 2.92 2.58 -30.08
C ILE A 340 1.97 2.95 -28.95
N VAL A 341 2.11 4.15 -28.41
CA VAL A 341 1.27 4.58 -27.30
C VAL A 341 -0.06 5.11 -27.85
N SER A 342 -1.14 4.44 -27.47
CA SER A 342 -2.50 4.80 -27.88
C SER A 342 -2.88 6.23 -27.40
N ARG A 343 -3.09 7.14 -28.36
CA ARG A 343 -3.64 8.49 -28.10
C ARG A 343 -5.01 8.46 -27.39
N PRO A 344 -6.02 7.68 -27.82
CA PRO A 344 -7.36 7.72 -27.20
C PRO A 344 -7.35 7.30 -25.73
N ARG A 345 -6.54 6.29 -25.36
CA ARG A 345 -6.37 5.89 -23.95
C ARG A 345 -5.85 7.03 -23.07
N THR A 346 -4.98 7.86 -23.63
CA THR A 346 -4.35 8.97 -22.91
C THR A 346 -5.33 10.11 -22.73
N GLY A 347 -6.10 10.42 -23.77
CA GLY A 347 -7.20 11.37 -23.70
C GLY A 347 -8.22 10.97 -22.65
N PHE A 348 -8.67 9.70 -22.66
CA PHE A 348 -9.56 9.14 -21.63
C PHE A 348 -8.97 9.31 -20.23
N ALA A 349 -7.73 8.88 -20.02
CA ALA A 349 -7.10 8.95 -18.71
C ALA A 349 -6.94 10.39 -18.19
N LEU A 350 -6.59 11.35 -19.06
CA LEU A 350 -6.52 12.76 -18.68
C LEU A 350 -7.90 13.37 -18.41
N ALA A 351 -8.92 13.01 -19.20
CA ALA A 351 -10.29 13.43 -18.95
C ALA A 351 -10.80 12.90 -17.60
N THR A 352 -10.55 11.62 -17.29
CA THR A 352 -10.89 11.03 -16.00
C THR A 352 -10.15 11.71 -14.85
N ALA A 353 -8.86 12.04 -15.01
CA ALA A 353 -8.11 12.78 -14.00
C ALA A 353 -8.67 14.20 -13.78
N ALA A 354 -9.10 14.88 -14.85
CA ALA A 354 -9.72 16.20 -14.76
C ALA A 354 -11.09 16.16 -14.06
N ILE A 355 -11.94 15.18 -14.37
CA ILE A 355 -13.23 14.99 -13.69
C ILE A 355 -12.99 14.61 -12.22
N GLY A 356 -12.07 13.68 -11.95
CA GLY A 356 -11.68 13.31 -10.59
C GLY A 356 -11.17 14.51 -9.78
N LEU A 357 -10.43 15.42 -10.42
CA LEU A 357 -9.98 16.67 -9.80
C LEU A 357 -11.15 17.60 -9.46
N ALA A 358 -12.10 17.77 -10.38
CA ALA A 358 -13.30 18.56 -10.14
C ALA A 358 -14.14 17.98 -8.99
N VAL A 359 -14.25 16.65 -8.91
CA VAL A 359 -14.97 15.95 -7.85
C VAL A 359 -14.27 16.07 -6.49
N TRP A 360 -12.94 15.92 -6.44
CA TRP A 360 -12.15 16.19 -5.23
C TRP A 360 -12.34 17.62 -4.74
N ALA A 361 -12.22 18.59 -5.65
CA ALA A 361 -12.40 20.01 -5.34
C ALA A 361 -13.83 20.33 -4.88
N ALA A 362 -14.85 19.69 -5.47
CA ALA A 362 -16.24 19.82 -5.02
C ALA A 362 -16.46 19.17 -3.65
N GLY A 363 -15.80 18.05 -3.36
CA GLY A 363 -15.79 17.43 -2.04
C GLY A 363 -15.26 18.39 -0.97
N LEU A 364 -14.14 19.04 -1.24
CA LEU A 364 -13.57 20.05 -0.35
C LEU A 364 -14.47 21.29 -0.19
N ALA A 365 -14.98 21.82 -1.30
CA ALA A 365 -15.72 23.08 -1.31
C ALA A 365 -17.16 22.97 -0.77
N TYR A 366 -17.80 21.82 -0.91
CA TYR A 366 -19.23 21.62 -0.63
C TYR A 366 -19.52 20.44 0.30
N ALA A 367 -18.88 19.28 0.11
CA ALA A 367 -19.16 18.11 0.95
C ALA A 367 -18.61 18.28 2.38
N THR A 368 -17.42 18.86 2.54
CA THR A 368 -16.86 19.17 3.86
C THR A 368 -17.77 20.10 4.68
N PRO A 369 -18.16 21.31 4.22
CA PRO A 369 -19.05 22.17 4.99
C PRO A 369 -20.44 21.56 5.21
N ALA A 370 -20.96 20.76 4.27
CA ALA A 370 -22.19 20.01 4.49
C ALA A 370 -22.01 18.96 5.60
N GLY A 371 -20.86 18.29 5.67
CA GLY A 371 -20.51 17.37 6.74
C GLY A 371 -20.40 18.04 8.10
N ILE A 372 -19.84 19.26 8.17
CA ILE A 372 -19.78 20.05 9.41
C ILE A 372 -21.19 20.35 9.90
N ALA A 373 -22.06 20.85 9.01
CA ALA A 373 -23.44 21.17 9.36
C ALA A 373 -24.21 19.95 9.88
N MET A 374 -23.97 18.75 9.33
CA MET A 374 -24.56 17.51 9.83
C MET A 374 -23.96 17.05 11.16
N ALA A 375 -22.66 17.24 11.36
CA ALA A 375 -22.00 16.96 12.62
C ALA A 375 -22.54 17.85 13.76
N ASP A 376 -22.83 19.12 13.47
CA ASP A 376 -23.46 20.06 14.41
C ASP A 376 -24.89 19.63 14.77
N LEU A 377 -25.56 18.88 13.90
CA LEU A 377 -26.86 18.25 14.15
C LEU A 377 -26.76 16.90 14.89
N GLY A 378 -25.55 16.48 15.27
CA GLY A 378 -25.28 15.25 16.00
C GLY A 378 -24.81 14.08 15.15
N ASP A 379 -24.75 14.22 13.82
CA ASP A 379 -24.28 13.16 12.92
C ASP A 379 -22.88 13.44 12.37
N SER A 380 -21.88 13.12 13.19
CA SER A 380 -20.47 13.30 12.87
C SER A 380 -19.93 12.36 11.77
N GLN A 381 -20.73 11.39 11.29
CA GLN A 381 -20.29 10.45 10.26
C GLN A 381 -20.09 11.12 8.90
N PHE A 382 -20.85 12.18 8.59
CA PHE A 382 -20.73 12.89 7.32
C PHE A 382 -19.37 13.60 7.15
N MET A 383 -18.74 14.03 8.23
CA MET A 383 -17.38 14.59 8.19
C MET A 383 -16.36 13.53 7.75
N MET A 384 -16.49 12.33 8.29
CA MET A 384 -15.67 11.18 7.90
C MET A 384 -15.93 10.82 6.43
N TRP A 385 -17.20 10.75 5.99
CA TRP A 385 -17.54 10.45 4.60
C TRP A 385 -17.01 11.48 3.60
N ALA A 386 -17.06 12.77 3.96
CA ALA A 386 -16.50 13.83 3.12
C ALA A 386 -14.99 13.61 2.93
N SER A 387 -14.28 13.27 4.01
CA SER A 387 -12.86 12.94 3.97
C SER A 387 -12.58 11.71 3.08
N GLU A 388 -13.38 10.64 3.21
CA GLU A 388 -13.22 9.43 2.39
C GLU A 388 -13.46 9.66 0.90
N LEU A 389 -14.48 10.45 0.55
CA LEU A 389 -14.77 10.81 -0.84
C LEU A 389 -13.63 11.64 -1.43
N ARG A 390 -13.04 12.57 -0.67
CA ARG A 390 -11.85 13.33 -1.09
C ARG A 390 -10.65 12.41 -1.32
N ILE A 391 -10.31 11.56 -0.36
CA ILE A 391 -9.18 10.62 -0.46
C ILE A 391 -9.38 9.67 -1.66
N THR A 392 -10.59 9.17 -1.85
CA THR A 392 -10.89 8.26 -2.96
C THR A 392 -10.82 8.97 -4.31
N SER A 393 -11.25 10.23 -4.37
CA SER A 393 -11.07 11.06 -5.57
C SER A 393 -9.59 11.28 -5.88
N ILE A 394 -8.73 11.49 -4.87
CA ILE A 394 -7.27 11.55 -5.04
C ILE A 394 -6.74 10.23 -5.62
N VAL A 395 -7.22 9.07 -5.13
CA VAL A 395 -6.84 7.76 -5.68
C VAL A 395 -7.28 7.62 -7.14
N LEU A 396 -8.51 8.03 -7.49
CA LEU A 396 -9.01 8.04 -8.86
C LEU A 396 -8.08 8.86 -9.78
N ILE A 397 -7.73 10.07 -9.35
CA ILE A 397 -6.81 10.95 -10.09
C ILE A 397 -5.44 10.28 -10.25
N CYS A 398 -4.93 9.65 -9.20
CA CYS A 398 -3.67 8.92 -9.23
C CYS A 398 -3.74 7.78 -10.27
N VAL A 399 -4.71 6.87 -10.18
CA VAL A 399 -4.79 5.73 -11.11
C VAL A 399 -4.99 6.18 -12.56
N ALA A 400 -5.73 7.26 -12.79
CA ALA A 400 -5.90 7.88 -14.10
C ALA A 400 -4.58 8.46 -14.64
N MET A 401 -3.84 9.22 -13.83
CA MET A 401 -2.50 9.71 -14.19
C MET A 401 -1.51 8.59 -14.43
N GLY A 402 -1.55 7.54 -13.60
CA GLY A 402 -0.82 6.30 -13.80
C GLY A 402 -1.13 5.70 -15.17
N LEU A 403 -2.40 5.55 -15.52
CA LEU A 403 -2.85 5.00 -16.80
C LEU A 403 -2.35 5.81 -18.00
N ALA A 404 -2.35 7.14 -17.89
CA ALA A 404 -1.84 8.04 -18.92
C ALA A 404 -0.32 7.89 -19.14
N MET A 405 0.42 7.58 -18.06
CA MET A 405 1.88 7.44 -18.04
C MET A 405 2.40 6.02 -18.25
N VAL A 406 1.56 4.99 -18.16
CA VAL A 406 1.95 3.62 -18.47
C VAL A 406 2.41 3.53 -19.93
N GLY A 407 3.69 3.21 -20.12
CA GLY A 407 4.36 3.16 -21.43
C GLY A 407 5.07 4.45 -21.85
N ARG A 408 4.92 5.56 -21.11
CA ARG A 408 5.50 6.89 -21.41
C ARG A 408 6.45 7.44 -20.36
N GLY A 409 6.64 6.76 -19.24
CA GLY A 409 7.31 7.37 -18.10
C GLY A 409 7.54 6.42 -16.94
N ARG A 410 7.84 7.02 -15.79
CA ARG A 410 7.86 6.35 -14.49
C ARG A 410 6.50 6.53 -13.80
N PRO A 411 5.49 5.66 -14.06
CA PRO A 411 4.14 5.86 -13.53
C PRO A 411 4.13 5.91 -12.00
N ILE A 412 5.03 5.19 -11.32
CA ILE A 412 5.16 5.21 -9.85
C ILE A 412 5.54 6.60 -9.33
N LEU A 413 6.45 7.31 -10.02
CA LEU A 413 6.86 8.65 -9.62
C LEU A 413 5.71 9.65 -9.80
N THR A 414 5.02 9.58 -10.95
CA THR A 414 3.82 10.41 -11.20
C THR A 414 2.73 10.14 -10.16
N LEU A 415 2.46 8.87 -9.85
CA LEU A 415 1.50 8.47 -8.81
C LEU A 415 1.87 9.06 -7.45
N PHE A 416 3.14 8.93 -7.05
CA PHE A 416 3.61 9.46 -5.77
C PHE A 416 3.50 10.98 -5.68
N VAL A 417 3.96 11.71 -6.70
CA VAL A 417 3.86 13.18 -6.71
C VAL A 417 2.41 13.64 -6.72
N THR A 418 1.54 12.97 -7.47
CA THR A 418 0.11 13.28 -7.51
C THR A 418 -0.54 13.04 -6.14
N ALA A 419 -0.32 11.87 -5.54
CA ALA A 419 -0.88 11.50 -4.24
C ALA A 419 -0.40 12.44 -3.14
N SER A 420 0.92 12.61 -2.98
CA SER A 420 1.49 13.48 -1.94
C SER A 420 1.13 14.94 -2.16
N GLY A 421 1.17 15.43 -3.40
CA GLY A 421 0.83 16.82 -3.71
C GLY A 421 -0.64 17.15 -3.44
N LEU A 422 -1.56 16.26 -3.83
CA LEU A 422 -2.98 16.44 -3.58
C LEU A 422 -3.35 16.25 -2.11
N LEU A 423 -2.77 15.28 -1.40
CA LEU A 423 -3.00 15.11 0.05
C LEU A 423 -2.52 16.33 0.84
N VAL A 424 -1.33 16.86 0.52
CA VAL A 424 -0.85 18.10 1.16
C VAL A 424 -1.77 19.27 0.81
N SER A 425 -2.21 19.39 -0.44
CA SER A 425 -3.15 20.45 -0.85
C SER A 425 -4.50 20.32 -0.14
N ASP A 426 -4.99 19.10 0.03
CA ASP A 426 -6.22 18.79 0.76
C ASP A 426 -6.12 19.28 2.21
N THR A 427 -5.11 18.83 2.95
CA THR A 427 -4.88 19.26 4.34
C THR A 427 -4.70 20.77 4.47
N VAL A 428 -3.96 21.41 3.56
CA VAL A 428 -3.70 22.85 3.62
C VAL A 428 -4.98 23.65 3.33
N LEU A 429 -5.74 23.28 2.30
CA LEU A 429 -6.96 24.01 1.93
C LEU A 429 -8.08 23.83 2.95
N ASP A 430 -8.18 22.64 3.53
CA ASP A 430 -9.08 22.32 4.64
C ASP A 430 -8.76 23.18 5.87
N ALA A 431 -7.48 23.29 6.23
CA ALA A 431 -7.02 24.12 7.36
C ALA A 431 -7.28 25.63 7.17
N PHE A 432 -7.41 26.10 5.93
CA PHE A 432 -7.77 27.50 5.63
C PHE A 432 -9.28 27.75 5.53
N ASP A 433 -10.11 26.74 5.80
CA ASP A 433 -11.58 26.78 5.76
C ASP A 433 -12.13 27.44 4.49
N ARG A 434 -11.51 27.11 3.35
CA ARG A 434 -11.91 27.67 2.05
C ARG A 434 -13.08 26.88 1.51
N THR A 435 -14.30 27.35 1.81
CA THR A 435 -15.55 26.76 1.33
C THR A 435 -16.08 27.49 0.07
N GLY A 436 -17.10 26.91 -0.57
CA GLY A 436 -17.82 27.51 -1.70
C GLY A 436 -16.99 27.70 -2.97
N ILE A 437 -17.38 28.67 -3.81
CA ILE A 437 -16.79 28.87 -5.14
C ILE A 437 -15.30 29.22 -5.06
N THR A 438 -14.88 30.01 -4.07
CA THR A 438 -13.48 30.37 -3.87
C THR A 438 -12.63 29.16 -3.46
N GLY A 439 -13.17 28.30 -2.59
CA GLY A 439 -12.55 27.02 -2.23
C GLY A 439 -12.40 26.11 -3.44
N LEU A 440 -13.46 25.99 -4.23
CA LEU A 440 -13.47 25.19 -5.47
C LEU A 440 -12.40 25.67 -6.45
N ALA A 441 -12.35 26.97 -6.74
CA ALA A 441 -11.37 27.55 -7.66
C ALA A 441 -9.93 27.37 -7.16
N GLY A 442 -9.70 27.58 -5.85
CA GLY A 442 -8.40 27.34 -5.22
C GLY A 442 -7.97 25.89 -5.34
N ALA A 443 -8.84 24.95 -4.96
CA ALA A 443 -8.59 23.52 -5.05
C ALA A 443 -8.27 23.07 -6.49
N VAL A 444 -9.09 23.45 -7.47
CA VAL A 444 -8.83 23.15 -8.89
C VAL A 444 -7.48 23.74 -9.32
N GLY A 445 -7.18 24.99 -8.97
CA GLY A 445 -5.90 25.63 -9.28
C GLY A 445 -4.69 24.86 -8.74
N PHE A 446 -4.68 24.53 -7.45
CA PHE A 446 -3.62 23.73 -6.83
C PHE A 446 -3.50 22.35 -7.46
N GLY A 447 -4.63 21.67 -7.69
CA GLY A 447 -4.64 20.35 -8.28
C GLY A 447 -4.11 20.33 -9.71
N VAL A 448 -4.45 21.32 -10.54
CA VAL A 448 -3.87 21.46 -11.90
C VAL A 448 -2.36 21.61 -11.83
N VAL A 449 -1.85 22.45 -10.92
CA VAL A 449 -0.39 22.63 -10.73
C VAL A 449 0.27 21.30 -10.36
N VAL A 450 -0.30 20.55 -9.42
CA VAL A 450 0.20 19.22 -9.00
C VAL A 450 0.20 18.24 -10.18
N LEU A 451 -0.88 18.18 -10.96
CA LEU A 451 -1.00 17.28 -12.11
C LEU A 451 -0.02 17.62 -13.23
N VAL A 452 0.16 18.90 -13.55
CA VAL A 452 1.13 19.36 -14.54
C VAL A 452 2.55 19.03 -14.10
N ALA A 453 2.88 19.27 -12.83
CA ALA A 453 4.18 18.92 -12.26
C ALA A 453 4.43 17.39 -12.30
N ALA A 454 3.45 16.58 -11.89
CA ALA A 454 3.54 15.13 -11.90
C ALA A 454 3.69 14.56 -13.33
N TRP A 455 2.95 15.13 -14.29
CA TRP A 455 3.05 14.79 -15.71
C TRP A 455 4.42 15.12 -16.27
N TRP A 456 4.88 16.36 -16.04
CA TRP A 456 6.16 16.85 -16.50
C TRP A 456 7.32 16.01 -15.94
N LEU A 457 7.33 15.76 -14.62
CA LEU A 457 8.37 14.97 -13.95
C LEU A 457 8.38 13.51 -14.42
N GLY A 458 7.19 12.92 -14.62
CA GLY A 458 7.07 11.55 -15.12
C GLY A 458 7.59 11.37 -16.55
N ARG A 459 7.49 12.43 -17.38
CA ARG A 459 7.96 12.44 -18.77
C ARG A 459 9.47 12.74 -18.87
N THR A 460 9.99 13.67 -18.08
CA THR A 460 11.40 14.10 -18.15
C THR A 460 12.38 13.10 -17.56
N MET A 461 11.98 12.32 -16.55
CA MET A 461 12.86 11.35 -15.87
C MET A 461 12.96 9.97 -16.55
N LEU A 462 12.70 9.89 -17.85
CA LEU A 462 12.85 8.66 -18.62
C LEU A 462 14.33 8.38 -18.92
N LEU A 463 14.90 7.38 -18.22
CA LEU A 463 16.24 6.85 -18.50
C LEU A 463 16.23 5.68 -19.50
N ALA A 464 15.09 5.01 -19.69
CA ALA A 464 14.92 3.91 -20.63
C ALA A 464 13.43 3.67 -20.97
N PRO A 465 13.10 3.23 -22.19
CA PRO A 465 11.74 2.83 -22.54
C PRO A 465 11.30 1.62 -21.70
N PRO A 466 10.08 1.62 -21.12
CA PRO A 466 9.60 0.50 -20.32
C PRO A 466 9.38 -0.74 -21.20
N SER A 467 9.69 -1.92 -20.67
CA SER A 467 9.41 -3.18 -21.36
C SER A 467 7.90 -3.44 -21.46
N ALA A 468 7.46 -4.16 -22.50
CA ALA A 468 6.05 -4.53 -22.68
C ALA A 468 5.46 -5.23 -21.45
N ALA A 469 6.23 -6.11 -20.81
CA ALA A 469 5.85 -6.76 -19.55
C ALA A 469 5.62 -5.74 -18.41
N MET A 470 6.44 -4.69 -18.32
CA MET A 470 6.27 -3.64 -17.31
C MET A 470 5.03 -2.79 -17.58
N VAL A 471 4.77 -2.44 -18.84
CA VAL A 471 3.56 -1.74 -19.27
C VAL A 471 2.31 -2.55 -18.92
N ARG A 472 2.32 -3.84 -19.27
CA ARG A 472 1.23 -4.76 -18.94
C ARG A 472 1.03 -4.89 -17.43
N ARG A 473 2.11 -4.99 -16.64
CA ARG A 473 2.03 -4.98 -15.16
C ARG A 473 1.39 -3.72 -14.62
N GLY A 474 1.74 -2.56 -15.18
CA GLY A 474 1.13 -1.28 -14.83
C GLY A 474 -0.38 -1.30 -15.03
N HIS A 475 -0.84 -1.76 -16.19
CA HIS A 475 -2.27 -1.89 -16.47
C HIS A 475 -2.99 -2.87 -15.55
N ILE A 476 -2.40 -4.04 -15.26
CA ILE A 476 -2.99 -5.02 -14.34
C ILE A 476 -3.11 -4.42 -12.93
N GLY A 477 -2.07 -3.75 -12.45
CA GLY A 477 -2.08 -3.12 -11.13
C GLY A 477 -3.18 -2.07 -11.03
N ILE A 478 -3.27 -1.16 -12.00
CA ILE A 478 -4.31 -0.13 -12.07
C ILE A 478 -5.71 -0.75 -12.16
N ALA A 479 -5.89 -1.77 -13.00
CA ALA A 479 -7.19 -2.41 -13.19
C ALA A 479 -7.71 -3.03 -11.88
N VAL A 480 -6.86 -3.77 -11.17
CA VAL A 480 -7.21 -4.41 -9.90
C VAL A 480 -7.47 -3.38 -8.81
N THR A 481 -6.61 -2.37 -8.69
CA THR A 481 -6.80 -1.33 -7.66
C THR A 481 -8.10 -0.58 -7.88
N ALA A 482 -8.39 -0.15 -9.12
CA ALA A 482 -9.62 0.55 -9.44
C ALA A 482 -10.87 -0.34 -9.27
N ALA A 483 -10.80 -1.61 -9.67
CA ALA A 483 -11.91 -2.56 -9.54
C ALA A 483 -12.26 -2.85 -8.07
N MET A 484 -11.24 -2.97 -7.23
CA MET A 484 -11.45 -3.26 -5.81
C MET A 484 -11.95 -2.02 -5.06
N CYS A 485 -11.50 -0.81 -5.41
CA CYS A 485 -11.96 0.42 -4.76
C CYS A 485 -13.38 0.83 -5.20
N ALA A 486 -13.76 0.60 -6.46
CA ALA A 486 -15.02 1.11 -7.02
C ALA A 486 -16.25 0.76 -6.16
N PRO A 487 -16.61 -0.52 -5.94
CA PRO A 487 -17.88 -0.86 -5.29
C PRO A 487 -17.95 -0.43 -3.82
N PHE A 488 -16.81 -0.30 -3.15
CA PHE A 488 -16.74 0.13 -1.76
C PHE A 488 -17.11 1.60 -1.55
N ILE A 489 -17.05 2.43 -2.60
CA ILE A 489 -17.52 3.83 -2.52
C ILE A 489 -19.01 3.92 -2.17
N LEU A 490 -19.79 2.87 -2.49
CA LEU A 490 -21.20 2.84 -2.15
C LEU A 490 -21.43 2.97 -0.64
N THR A 491 -20.49 2.54 0.22
CA THR A 491 -20.60 2.72 1.68
C THR A 491 -20.58 4.18 2.11
N GLN A 492 -20.16 5.09 1.22
CA GLN A 492 -20.15 6.55 1.43
C GLN A 492 -21.32 7.26 0.73
N SER A 493 -22.25 6.49 0.16
CA SER A 493 -23.42 7.00 -0.57
C SER A 493 -24.73 6.85 0.21
N THR A 494 -24.69 6.32 1.43
CA THR A 494 -25.87 5.97 2.21
C THR A 494 -26.58 7.16 2.85
N TRP A 495 -27.89 6.96 3.00
CA TRP A 495 -28.72 7.66 3.96
C TRP A 495 -28.51 7.00 5.33
N PRO A 496 -28.19 7.74 6.40
CA PRO A 496 -28.10 7.14 7.72
C PRO A 496 -29.49 6.67 8.13
N GLU A 497 -29.71 5.35 8.19
CA GLU A 497 -30.77 4.76 9.03
C GLU A 497 -30.46 4.98 10.54
N THR A 498 -29.29 5.55 10.85
CA THR A 498 -28.82 5.88 12.20
C THR A 498 -29.30 7.23 12.70
N ALA A 499 -30.43 7.75 12.21
CA ALA A 499 -31.20 8.66 13.04
C ALA A 499 -31.56 7.85 14.30
N SER A 500 -30.69 7.94 15.31
CA SER A 500 -30.86 7.36 16.63
C SER A 500 -32.32 7.50 17.00
N GLU A 501 -33.00 6.38 17.30
CA GLU A 501 -34.45 6.32 17.53
C GLU A 501 -34.97 7.62 18.19
N GLY A 502 -35.48 8.58 17.39
CA GLY A 502 -35.93 9.89 17.87
C GLY A 502 -35.25 11.15 17.31
N ALA A 503 -34.13 11.08 16.57
CA ALA A 503 -33.61 12.24 15.85
C ALA A 503 -34.48 12.54 14.62
N PRO A 504 -34.80 13.82 14.33
CA PRO A 504 -35.55 14.18 13.12
C PRO A 504 -34.79 13.69 11.88
N GLU A 505 -35.52 13.13 10.91
CA GLU A 505 -34.94 12.68 9.63
C GLU A 505 -34.32 13.89 8.90
N VAL A 506 -33.01 14.05 9.01
CA VAL A 506 -32.29 15.07 8.24
C VAL A 506 -31.87 14.44 6.92
N PRO A 507 -32.35 14.93 5.77
CA PRO A 507 -32.01 14.33 4.48
C PRO A 507 -30.51 14.49 4.19
N THR A 508 -29.84 13.40 3.81
CA THR A 508 -28.45 13.43 3.32
C THR A 508 -28.27 14.50 2.25
N PRO A 509 -27.29 15.41 2.39
CA PRO A 509 -26.99 16.38 1.35
C PRO A 509 -26.66 15.70 0.01
N VAL A 510 -27.32 16.10 -1.07
CA VAL A 510 -27.23 15.50 -2.43
C VAL A 510 -25.79 15.38 -2.95
N VAL A 511 -24.87 16.22 -2.45
CA VAL A 511 -23.45 16.20 -2.83
C VAL A 511 -22.77 14.86 -2.54
N PHE A 512 -23.11 14.17 -1.43
CA PHE A 512 -22.48 12.89 -1.07
C PHE A 512 -22.78 11.77 -2.07
N PRO A 513 -24.06 11.41 -2.34
CA PRO A 513 -24.38 10.36 -3.31
C PRO A 513 -23.97 10.75 -4.74
N ALA A 514 -24.04 12.04 -5.10
CA ALA A 514 -23.60 12.50 -6.42
C ALA A 514 -22.09 12.29 -6.62
N VAL A 515 -21.27 12.73 -5.66
CA VAL A 515 -19.82 12.56 -5.68
C VAL A 515 -19.46 11.07 -5.68
N ALA A 516 -20.05 10.28 -4.77
CA ALA A 516 -19.84 8.84 -4.68
C ALA A 516 -20.13 8.13 -6.01
N THR A 517 -21.27 8.43 -6.64
CA THR A 517 -21.67 7.85 -7.93
C THR A 517 -20.67 8.18 -9.04
N VAL A 518 -20.22 9.43 -9.13
CA VAL A 518 -19.26 9.84 -10.16
C VAL A 518 -17.92 9.11 -9.97
N VAL A 519 -17.40 9.05 -8.74
CA VAL A 519 -16.12 8.36 -8.48
C VAL A 519 -16.25 6.85 -8.75
N LEU A 520 -17.35 6.22 -8.34
CA LEU A 520 -17.68 4.82 -8.60
C LEU A 520 -17.67 4.50 -10.11
N VAL A 521 -18.38 5.29 -10.91
CA VAL A 521 -18.44 5.15 -12.37
C VAL A 521 -17.05 5.28 -13.00
N LEU A 522 -16.29 6.30 -12.59
CA LEU A 522 -14.98 6.58 -13.18
C LEU A 522 -13.94 5.52 -12.81
N LEU A 523 -13.92 5.04 -11.57
CA LEU A 523 -13.05 3.92 -11.17
C LEU A 523 -13.40 2.64 -11.92
N THR A 524 -14.68 2.34 -12.09
CA THR A 524 -15.16 1.19 -12.87
C THR A 524 -14.72 1.29 -14.34
N ALA A 525 -14.83 2.47 -14.94
CA ALA A 525 -14.36 2.73 -16.30
C ALA A 525 -12.84 2.59 -16.43
N VAL A 526 -12.07 3.12 -15.47
CA VAL A 526 -10.60 2.97 -15.42
C VAL A 526 -10.19 1.51 -15.28
N ALA A 527 -10.91 0.74 -14.46
CA ALA A 527 -10.68 -0.69 -14.28
C ALA A 527 -10.86 -1.43 -15.61
N GLY A 528 -11.98 -1.23 -16.29
CA GLY A 528 -12.28 -1.86 -17.58
C GLY A 528 -11.29 -1.47 -18.69
N VAL A 529 -11.00 -0.18 -18.86
CA VAL A 529 -10.04 0.30 -19.88
C VAL A 529 -8.64 -0.28 -19.62
N SER A 530 -8.21 -0.33 -18.36
CA SER A 530 -6.92 -0.89 -17.98
C SER A 530 -6.88 -2.41 -18.18
N ALA A 531 -7.98 -3.11 -17.89
CA ALA A 531 -8.10 -4.55 -18.11
C ALA A 531 -7.99 -4.91 -19.59
N VAL A 532 -8.72 -4.20 -20.46
CA VAL A 532 -8.63 -4.36 -21.92
C VAL A 532 -7.23 -4.04 -22.43
N ALA A 533 -6.59 -2.97 -21.93
CA ALA A 533 -5.23 -2.61 -22.30
C ALA A 533 -4.16 -3.61 -21.79
N ALA A 534 -4.45 -4.40 -20.76
CA ALA A 534 -3.57 -5.44 -20.25
C ALA A 534 -3.66 -6.78 -21.02
N ARG A 535 -4.61 -6.92 -21.94
CA ARG A 535 -4.76 -8.12 -22.77
C ARG A 535 -3.62 -8.26 -23.76
N GLN A 536 -3.30 -9.50 -24.11
CA GLN A 536 -2.27 -9.83 -25.09
C GLN A 536 -2.83 -9.81 -26.51
N ARG A 537 -4.11 -10.15 -26.67
CA ARG A 537 -4.81 -10.10 -27.95
C ARG A 537 -5.78 -8.92 -27.97
N PRO A 538 -5.76 -8.10 -29.04
CA PRO A 538 -6.74 -7.03 -29.16
C PRO A 538 -8.15 -7.61 -29.22
N VAL A 539 -9.07 -6.98 -28.50
CA VAL A 539 -10.50 -7.27 -28.61
C VAL A 539 -11.14 -6.33 -29.62
N SER A 540 -12.22 -6.78 -30.25
CA SER A 540 -13.02 -5.90 -31.08
C SER A 540 -13.58 -4.74 -30.26
N THR A 541 -13.75 -3.58 -30.89
CA THR A 541 -14.35 -2.40 -30.27
C THR A 541 -15.69 -2.68 -29.58
N PRO A 542 -16.67 -3.37 -30.17
CA PRO A 542 -17.95 -3.63 -29.50
C PRO A 542 -17.80 -4.47 -28.23
N VAL A 543 -16.91 -5.48 -28.24
CA VAL A 543 -16.63 -6.28 -27.04
C VAL A 543 -15.95 -5.44 -25.97
N SER A 544 -15.02 -4.56 -26.35
CA SER A 544 -14.38 -3.64 -25.40
C SER A 544 -15.39 -2.68 -24.78
N VAL A 545 -16.31 -2.13 -25.59
CA VAL A 545 -17.41 -1.26 -25.12
C VAL A 545 -18.32 -2.03 -24.18
N ALA A 546 -18.69 -3.28 -24.48
CA ALA A 546 -19.53 -4.09 -23.60
C ALA A 546 -18.84 -4.41 -22.27
N LEU A 547 -17.56 -4.80 -22.31
CA LEU A 547 -16.76 -5.10 -21.10
C LEU A 547 -16.62 -3.86 -20.20
N ILE A 548 -16.49 -2.66 -20.76
CA ILE A 548 -16.36 -1.44 -19.96
C ILE A 548 -17.74 -0.91 -19.53
N GLY A 549 -18.67 -0.83 -20.47
CA GLY A 549 -19.97 -0.18 -20.32
C GLY A 549 -20.91 -0.92 -19.41
N LEU A 550 -20.98 -2.26 -19.47
CA LEU A 550 -21.93 -3.02 -18.65
C LEU A 550 -21.66 -2.84 -17.14
N PRO A 551 -20.43 -3.04 -16.61
CA PRO A 551 -20.15 -2.75 -15.22
C PRO A 551 -20.39 -1.28 -14.84
N VAL A 552 -20.04 -0.34 -15.73
CA VAL A 552 -20.28 1.10 -15.50
C VAL A 552 -21.77 1.40 -15.34
N LEU A 553 -22.63 0.80 -16.17
CA LEU A 553 -24.08 0.96 -16.06
C LEU A 553 -24.63 0.32 -14.79
N VAL A 554 -24.16 -0.89 -14.44
CA VAL A 554 -24.59 -1.58 -13.21
C VAL A 554 -24.20 -0.78 -11.97
N PHE A 555 -22.93 -0.40 -11.84
CA PHE A 555 -22.47 0.35 -10.68
C PHE A 555 -22.99 1.79 -10.66
N GLY A 556 -23.10 2.44 -11.81
CA GLY A 556 -23.74 3.76 -11.91
C GLY A 556 -25.21 3.71 -11.49
N GLY A 557 -25.96 2.69 -11.92
CA GLY A 557 -27.34 2.46 -11.50
C GLY A 557 -27.45 2.22 -9.99
N LEU A 558 -26.54 1.42 -9.41
CA LEU A 558 -26.48 1.21 -7.96
C LEU A 558 -26.16 2.50 -7.19
N GLY A 559 -25.25 3.35 -7.69
CA GLY A 559 -24.93 4.64 -7.07
C GLY A 559 -26.06 5.66 -7.15
N VAL A 560 -26.78 5.71 -8.27
CA VAL A 560 -27.99 6.56 -8.38
C VAL A 560 -29.09 6.04 -7.45
N ALA A 561 -29.30 4.73 -7.43
CA ALA A 561 -30.30 4.10 -6.56
C ALA A 561 -30.00 4.33 -5.08
N SER A 562 -28.73 4.25 -4.66
CA SER A 562 -28.36 4.52 -3.26
C SER A 562 -28.60 5.96 -2.82
N GLY A 563 -28.63 6.92 -3.76
CA GLY A 563 -28.93 8.32 -3.49
C GLY A 563 -30.41 8.70 -3.45
N GLN A 564 -31.34 7.80 -3.82
CA GLN A 564 -32.77 8.08 -3.77
C GLN A 564 -33.35 7.75 -2.38
N ALA A 565 -33.67 8.78 -1.61
CA ALA A 565 -34.24 8.67 -0.26
C ALA A 565 -35.69 8.13 -0.27
N GLY A 566 -36.05 7.33 0.75
CA GLY A 566 -37.46 7.05 1.09
C GLY A 566 -38.01 5.66 0.76
N LEU A 567 -37.17 4.72 0.31
CA LEU A 567 -37.61 3.34 0.10
C LEU A 567 -37.09 2.43 1.24
N PRO A 568 -37.99 1.77 2.01
CA PRO A 568 -37.59 0.84 3.07
C PRO A 568 -36.67 -0.26 2.54
N GLY A 569 -35.53 -0.49 3.21
CA GLY A 569 -34.60 -1.58 2.89
C GLY A 569 -33.39 -1.20 2.02
N PHE A 570 -33.17 0.07 1.70
CA PHE A 570 -32.05 0.50 0.85
C PHE A 570 -30.65 0.37 1.48
N GLY A 571 -30.55 0.29 2.82
CA GLY A 571 -29.31 -0.11 3.49
C GLY A 571 -28.75 -1.45 2.96
N SER A 572 -29.65 -2.35 2.54
CA SER A 572 -29.27 -3.63 1.92
C SER A 572 -28.63 -3.46 0.53
N ILE A 573 -29.06 -2.48 -0.28
CA ILE A 573 -28.55 -2.29 -1.65
C ILE A 573 -27.11 -1.78 -1.63
N VAL A 574 -26.79 -0.87 -0.71
CA VAL A 574 -25.41 -0.39 -0.56
C VAL A 574 -24.50 -1.51 -0.10
N MET A 575 -24.91 -2.27 0.92
CA MET A 575 -24.11 -3.38 1.42
C MET A 575 -23.93 -4.45 0.34
N LEU A 576 -25.00 -4.79 -0.41
CA LEU A 576 -24.93 -5.70 -1.56
C LEU A 576 -23.97 -5.18 -2.64
N GLY A 577 -24.02 -3.89 -2.96
CA GLY A 577 -23.12 -3.25 -3.89
C GLY A 577 -21.65 -3.32 -3.44
N ALA A 578 -21.37 -3.01 -2.17
CA ALA A 578 -20.04 -3.12 -1.59
C ALA A 578 -19.52 -4.56 -1.61
N LEU A 579 -20.37 -5.56 -1.36
CA LEU A 579 -20.04 -6.98 -1.41
C LEU A 579 -19.59 -7.46 -2.81
N LEU A 580 -19.91 -6.72 -3.87
CA LEU A 580 -19.44 -6.99 -5.24
C LEU A 580 -17.98 -6.56 -5.49
N GLY A 581 -17.29 -5.95 -4.52
CA GLY A 581 -15.89 -5.52 -4.63
C GLY A 581 -14.91 -6.57 -5.15
N LEU A 582 -14.74 -7.69 -4.42
CA LEU A 582 -13.87 -8.78 -4.88
C LEU A 582 -14.43 -9.54 -6.09
N PRO A 583 -15.74 -9.88 -6.17
CA PRO A 583 -16.31 -10.49 -7.37
C PRO A 583 -16.02 -9.69 -8.65
N TYR A 584 -16.15 -8.36 -8.61
CA TYR A 584 -15.82 -7.49 -9.73
C TYR A 584 -14.32 -7.50 -10.04
N THR A 585 -13.47 -7.51 -9.02
CA THR A 585 -12.02 -7.67 -9.18
C THR A 585 -11.69 -9.01 -9.87
N VAL A 586 -12.34 -10.11 -9.48
CA VAL A 586 -12.19 -11.43 -10.12
C VAL A 586 -12.63 -11.38 -11.58
N TRP A 587 -13.75 -10.72 -11.88
CA TRP A 587 -14.23 -10.51 -13.24
C TRP A 587 -13.20 -9.74 -14.09
N VAL A 588 -12.62 -8.66 -13.56
CA VAL A 588 -11.54 -7.90 -14.22
C VAL A 588 -10.32 -8.80 -14.48
N LEU A 589 -9.92 -9.64 -13.53
CA LEU A 589 -8.81 -10.58 -13.72
C LEU A 589 -9.13 -11.65 -14.78
N ALA A 590 -10.37 -12.14 -14.83
CA ALA A 590 -10.84 -13.06 -15.83
C ALA A 590 -10.72 -12.45 -17.24
N THR A 591 -11.13 -11.18 -17.43
CA THR A 591 -11.00 -10.49 -18.73
C THR A 591 -9.55 -10.37 -19.19
N ILE A 592 -8.61 -10.12 -18.27
CA ILE A 592 -7.17 -10.03 -18.55
C ILE A 592 -6.59 -11.41 -18.90
N TRP A 593 -7.08 -12.47 -18.25
CA TRP A 593 -6.58 -13.83 -18.39
C TRP A 593 -7.17 -14.58 -19.59
N TRP A 594 -8.33 -14.14 -20.10
CA TRP A 594 -9.13 -14.84 -21.10
C TRP A 594 -8.34 -15.26 -22.36
N ASP A 595 -7.34 -14.47 -22.76
CA ASP A 595 -6.49 -14.76 -23.92
C ASP A 595 -5.69 -16.08 -23.82
N ARG A 596 -5.51 -16.61 -22.59
CA ARG A 596 -4.75 -17.83 -22.33
C ARG A 596 -5.62 -19.08 -22.28
N VAL A 597 -6.94 -18.92 -22.39
CA VAL A 597 -7.90 -20.01 -22.26
C VAL A 597 -7.98 -20.82 -23.54
N ARG A 598 -7.74 -22.13 -23.44
CA ARG A 598 -7.99 -23.09 -24.55
C ARG A 598 -9.45 -23.55 -24.62
N ASN A 599 -10.15 -23.62 -23.48
CA ASN A 599 -11.55 -24.06 -23.38
C ASN A 599 -12.40 -22.98 -22.66
N PRO A 600 -13.12 -22.12 -23.41
CA PRO A 600 -13.83 -20.97 -22.85
C PRO A 600 -14.97 -21.38 -21.91
N GLY A 601 -15.66 -22.49 -22.17
CA GLY A 601 -16.76 -22.96 -21.33
C GLY A 601 -16.30 -23.34 -19.92
N ARG A 602 -15.27 -24.18 -19.82
CA ARG A 602 -14.71 -24.59 -18.51
C ARG A 602 -14.08 -23.41 -17.76
N ALA A 603 -13.40 -22.51 -18.47
CA ALA A 603 -12.84 -21.31 -17.84
C ALA A 603 -13.94 -20.37 -17.34
N GLY A 604 -15.01 -20.18 -18.12
CA GLY A 604 -16.16 -19.39 -17.69
C GLY A 604 -16.75 -19.92 -16.39
N MET A 605 -17.04 -21.22 -16.31
CA MET A 605 -17.53 -21.85 -15.08
C MET A 605 -16.56 -21.68 -13.90
N ALA A 606 -15.26 -21.86 -14.12
CA ALA A 606 -14.26 -21.71 -13.07
C ALA A 606 -14.18 -20.26 -12.55
N TRP A 607 -14.17 -19.26 -13.44
CA TRP A 607 -14.13 -17.85 -13.03
C TRP A 607 -15.42 -17.40 -12.35
N THR A 608 -16.58 -17.88 -12.80
CA THR A 608 -17.85 -17.66 -12.09
C THR A 608 -17.81 -18.27 -10.70
N GLY A 609 -17.32 -19.51 -10.55
CA GLY A 609 -17.14 -20.15 -9.25
C GLY A 609 -16.22 -19.37 -8.31
N ILE A 610 -15.09 -18.86 -8.83
CA ILE A 610 -14.16 -18.01 -8.06
C ILE A 610 -14.83 -16.69 -7.68
N ALA A 611 -15.61 -16.07 -8.56
CA ALA A 611 -16.31 -14.81 -8.28
C ALA A 611 -17.36 -14.98 -7.18
N VAL A 612 -18.13 -16.08 -7.20
CA VAL A 612 -19.09 -16.42 -6.13
C VAL A 612 -18.35 -16.69 -4.82
N ALA A 613 -17.28 -17.49 -4.86
CA ALA A 613 -16.46 -17.77 -3.67
C ALA A 613 -15.71 -16.54 -3.13
N ALA A 614 -15.59 -15.47 -3.92
CA ALA A 614 -14.97 -14.22 -3.50
C ALA A 614 -15.90 -13.33 -2.67
N VAL A 615 -17.22 -13.57 -2.67
CA VAL A 615 -18.19 -12.77 -1.90
C VAL A 615 -17.89 -12.79 -0.40
N PRO A 616 -17.67 -13.94 0.28
CA PRO A 616 -17.22 -13.95 1.68
C PRO A 616 -15.86 -13.27 1.88
N GLY A 617 -14.97 -13.36 0.88
CA GLY A 617 -13.69 -12.65 0.90
C GLY A 617 -13.86 -11.14 0.92
N THR A 618 -14.93 -10.60 0.33
CA THR A 618 -15.21 -9.16 0.37
C THR A 618 -15.45 -8.69 1.82
N VAL A 619 -16.07 -9.52 2.67
CA VAL A 619 -16.22 -9.21 4.11
C VAL A 619 -14.86 -9.08 4.77
N VAL A 620 -13.91 -9.97 4.47
CA VAL A 620 -12.53 -9.85 4.97
C VAL A 620 -11.87 -8.55 4.49
N VAL A 621 -12.12 -8.15 3.24
CA VAL A 621 -11.64 -6.87 2.71
C VAL A 621 -12.31 -5.68 3.40
N ILE A 622 -13.61 -5.74 3.69
CA ILE A 622 -14.32 -4.73 4.48
C ILE A 622 -13.65 -4.63 5.84
N VAL A 623 -13.45 -5.75 6.55
CA VAL A 623 -12.80 -5.76 7.87
C VAL A 623 -11.38 -5.19 7.81
N VAL A 624 -10.56 -5.63 6.84
CA VAL A 624 -9.21 -5.07 6.63
C VAL A 624 -9.28 -3.59 6.25
N GLY A 625 -10.30 -3.19 5.49
CA GLY A 625 -10.56 -1.83 5.07
C GLY A 625 -10.88 -0.93 6.26
N VAL A 626 -11.79 -1.40 7.11
CA VAL A 626 -12.18 -0.79 8.36
C VAL A 626 -10.95 -0.63 9.26
N MET A 627 -10.22 -1.72 9.51
CA MET A 627 -9.01 -1.75 10.35
C MET A 627 -7.87 -0.87 9.81
N GLY A 628 -7.66 -0.88 8.49
CA GLY A 628 -6.65 -0.07 7.84
C GLY A 628 -7.03 1.41 7.84
N SER A 629 -8.32 1.73 7.82
CA SER A 629 -8.79 3.10 7.78
C SER A 629 -8.67 3.80 9.12
N THR A 630 -8.95 3.17 10.25
CA THR A 630 -8.71 3.83 11.56
C THR A 630 -7.25 4.23 11.76
N MET A 631 -6.32 3.44 11.24
CA MET A 631 -4.88 3.74 11.26
C MET A 631 -4.47 4.93 10.37
N VAL A 632 -5.30 5.30 9.39
CA VAL A 632 -5.03 6.38 8.43
C VAL A 632 -5.92 7.58 8.68
N THR A 633 -7.24 7.37 8.68
CA THR A 633 -8.29 8.36 8.92
C THR A 633 -8.21 8.95 10.32
N GLY A 634 -7.94 8.15 11.36
CA GLY A 634 -7.82 8.66 12.74
C GLY A 634 -6.79 9.79 12.85
N PRO A 635 -5.49 9.53 12.53
CA PRO A 635 -4.48 10.57 12.50
C PRO A 635 -4.79 11.73 11.55
N LEU A 636 -5.40 11.48 10.40
CA LEU A 636 -5.78 12.54 9.46
C LEU A 636 -6.87 13.46 10.03
N MET A 637 -7.90 12.90 10.67
CA MET A 637 -8.96 13.68 11.31
C MET A 637 -8.42 14.44 12.53
N THR A 638 -7.55 13.82 13.34
CA THR A 638 -6.86 14.51 14.44
C THR A 638 -6.05 15.69 13.93
N LEU A 639 -5.31 15.54 12.82
CA LEU A 639 -4.57 16.63 12.18
C LEU A 639 -5.48 17.75 11.65
N GLN A 640 -6.71 17.41 11.28
CA GLN A 640 -7.75 18.35 10.87
C GLN A 640 -8.48 19.00 12.06
N GLY A 641 -8.12 18.67 13.30
CA GLY A 641 -8.80 19.16 14.50
C GLY A 641 -10.18 18.54 14.72
N ALA A 642 -10.55 17.50 13.96
CA ALA A 642 -11.79 16.76 14.11
C ALA A 642 -11.57 15.52 14.98
N GLY A 643 -12.48 15.28 15.93
CA GLY A 643 -12.53 14.00 16.64
C GLY A 643 -12.99 12.90 15.68
N TYR A 644 -12.39 11.71 15.77
CA TYR A 644 -12.91 10.54 15.06
C TYR A 644 -14.31 10.24 15.63
N PRO A 645 -15.36 10.17 14.80
CA PRO A 645 -16.72 9.97 15.27
C PRO A 645 -16.83 8.64 16.04
N ALA A 646 -17.47 8.65 17.20
CA ALA A 646 -17.64 7.44 18.02
C ALA A 646 -18.37 6.32 17.27
N ASP A 647 -19.30 6.70 16.39
CA ASP A 647 -20.19 5.77 15.68
C ASP A 647 -19.84 5.61 14.19
N GLY A 648 -18.86 6.36 13.68
CA GLY A 648 -18.46 6.32 12.28
C GLY A 648 -17.41 5.25 12.00
N VAL A 649 -17.72 4.33 11.09
CA VAL A 649 -16.75 3.34 10.60
C VAL A 649 -16.14 3.79 9.28
N SER A 650 -14.87 4.19 9.33
CA SER A 650 -14.11 4.54 8.14
C SER A 650 -13.71 3.27 7.39
N VAL A 651 -13.88 3.19 6.06
CA VAL A 651 -13.63 1.98 5.27
C VAL A 651 -12.66 2.21 4.12
N MET A 652 -12.78 3.34 3.40
CA MET A 652 -12.11 3.51 2.12
C MET A 652 -10.58 3.53 2.19
N PRO A 653 -9.91 4.25 3.12
CA PRO A 653 -8.45 4.29 3.16
C PRO A 653 -7.79 2.92 3.31
N GLY A 654 -8.32 2.04 4.14
CA GLY A 654 -7.84 0.67 4.27
C GLY A 654 -8.14 -0.19 3.04
N VAL A 655 -9.31 -0.03 2.42
CA VAL A 655 -9.63 -0.71 1.14
C VAL A 655 -8.65 -0.29 0.05
N ILE A 656 -8.31 0.99 -0.04
CA ILE A 656 -7.30 1.53 -0.96
C ILE A 656 -5.95 0.86 -0.72
N LEU A 657 -5.49 0.73 0.53
CA LEU A 657 -4.23 0.06 0.86
C LEU A 657 -4.25 -1.42 0.45
N ALA A 658 -5.34 -2.13 0.76
CA ALA A 658 -5.53 -3.52 0.35
C ALA A 658 -5.55 -3.67 -1.19
N ALA A 659 -6.23 -2.76 -1.89
CA ALA A 659 -6.35 -2.73 -3.34
C ALA A 659 -5.03 -2.44 -4.05
N ILE A 660 -4.19 -1.55 -3.51
CA ILE A 660 -2.84 -1.29 -4.01
C ILE A 660 -1.95 -2.53 -3.77
N GLY A 661 -2.03 -3.15 -2.59
CA GLY A 661 -1.31 -4.37 -2.26
C GLY A 661 -1.65 -5.52 -3.20
N LEU A 662 -2.94 -5.78 -3.40
CA LEU A 662 -3.46 -6.80 -4.30
C LEU A 662 -3.09 -6.51 -5.75
N GLY A 663 -3.26 -5.28 -6.23
CA GLY A 663 -2.86 -4.88 -7.59
C GLY A 663 -1.35 -5.07 -7.85
N THR A 664 -0.51 -4.75 -6.86
CA THR A 664 0.94 -4.97 -6.93
C THR A 664 1.30 -6.45 -6.96
N LEU A 665 0.61 -7.29 -6.17
CA LEU A 665 0.83 -8.73 -6.14
C LEU A 665 0.39 -9.37 -7.47
N THR A 666 -0.83 -9.08 -7.91
CA THR A 666 -1.43 -9.68 -9.10
C THR A 666 -0.72 -9.27 -10.38
N SER A 667 -0.30 -7.99 -10.48
CA SER A 667 0.54 -7.55 -11.61
C SER A 667 1.84 -8.37 -11.70
N ARG A 668 2.50 -8.69 -10.58
CA ARG A 668 3.73 -9.52 -10.60
C ARG A 668 3.46 -10.97 -10.99
N ILE A 669 2.33 -11.54 -10.57
CA ILE A 669 1.96 -12.93 -10.88
C ILE A 669 1.57 -13.06 -12.36
N MET A 670 0.61 -12.24 -12.80
CA MET A 670 0.03 -12.35 -14.14
C MET A 670 0.86 -11.67 -15.21
N GLY A 671 1.64 -10.64 -14.86
CA GLY A 671 2.53 -9.89 -15.75
C GLY A 671 3.84 -10.60 -16.10
N ARG A 672 3.93 -11.92 -15.94
CA ARG A 672 5.01 -12.72 -16.53
C ARG A 672 4.64 -13.04 -17.98
N ASP A 673 5.59 -12.82 -18.88
CA ASP A 673 5.45 -13.26 -20.26
C ASP A 673 5.30 -14.78 -20.27
N PRO A 674 4.40 -15.33 -21.12
CA PRO A 674 4.38 -16.75 -21.39
C PRO A 674 5.81 -17.15 -21.74
N ARG A 675 6.36 -18.17 -21.07
CA ARG A 675 7.65 -18.71 -21.51
C ARG A 675 7.47 -19.05 -22.99
N PRO A 676 8.36 -18.61 -23.89
CA PRO A 676 8.31 -19.08 -25.27
C PRO A 676 8.28 -20.60 -25.19
N ASP A 677 7.21 -21.22 -25.70
CA ASP A 677 7.00 -22.66 -25.59
C ASP A 677 8.28 -23.34 -26.04
N SER A 678 8.83 -24.21 -25.20
CA SER A 678 10.06 -24.96 -25.49
C SER A 678 9.98 -25.71 -26.82
N ASP A 679 8.75 -25.98 -27.28
CA ASP A 679 8.44 -26.66 -28.53
C ASP A 679 8.80 -25.80 -29.75
N SER A 680 8.76 -24.48 -29.64
CA SER A 680 9.25 -23.58 -30.70
C SER A 680 10.77 -23.69 -30.90
N ARG A 681 11.53 -24.02 -29.83
CA ARG A 681 12.97 -24.32 -29.96
C ARG A 681 13.22 -25.70 -30.54
N ALA A 682 12.36 -26.69 -30.27
CA ALA A 682 12.46 -28.01 -30.90
C ALA A 682 12.18 -27.93 -32.41
N ALA A 683 11.24 -27.09 -32.84
CA ALA A 683 10.95 -26.88 -34.25
C ALA A 683 12.09 -26.19 -35.02
N THR A 684 12.80 -25.23 -34.42
CA THR A 684 13.98 -24.60 -35.04
C THR A 684 15.27 -25.42 -34.93
N ALA A 685 15.36 -26.34 -33.97
CA ALA A 685 16.53 -27.21 -33.83
C ALA A 685 16.53 -28.39 -34.82
N ASN A 686 15.35 -28.76 -35.33
CA ASN A 686 15.19 -29.85 -36.31
C ASN A 686 15.00 -29.37 -37.75
N THR A 687 15.13 -28.08 -38.04
CA THR A 687 15.37 -27.65 -39.42
C THR A 687 16.81 -28.02 -39.73
N PRO A 688 17.10 -29.01 -40.60
CA PRO A 688 18.46 -29.33 -40.98
C PRO A 688 19.09 -28.03 -41.47
N GLN A 689 20.19 -27.61 -40.85
CA GLN A 689 21.06 -26.65 -41.50
C GLN A 689 21.53 -27.32 -42.79
N ASP A 690 20.89 -26.97 -43.91
CA ASP A 690 21.48 -27.14 -45.23
C ASP A 690 22.86 -26.49 -45.16
N LEU A 691 23.87 -27.36 -45.08
CA LEU A 691 25.27 -26.99 -45.20
C LEU A 691 25.41 -26.21 -46.51
N PRO A 692 26.05 -25.02 -46.52
CA PRO A 692 26.39 -24.38 -47.76
C PRO A 692 27.48 -25.21 -48.47
N HIS A 693 27.05 -26.18 -49.27
CA HIS A 693 27.84 -26.68 -50.38
C HIS A 693 27.89 -25.59 -51.44
N GLY A 694 29.06 -25.00 -51.67
CA GLY A 694 29.23 -24.09 -52.80
C GLY A 694 30.43 -23.17 -52.70
N HIS A 695 31.59 -23.72 -53.08
CA HIS A 695 32.73 -23.06 -53.73
C HIS A 695 32.89 -21.54 -53.63
N ASN A 696 34.02 -21.12 -53.06
CA ASN A 696 34.73 -19.95 -53.56
C ASN A 696 36.24 -20.26 -53.65
N PRO A 697 36.80 -20.57 -54.84
CA PRO A 697 38.23 -20.67 -55.04
C PRO A 697 38.80 -19.24 -55.17
N TYR A 698 39.74 -18.89 -54.29
CA TYR A 698 40.58 -17.71 -54.47
C TYR A 698 41.57 -17.95 -55.62
N PRO A 699 41.69 -17.05 -56.62
CA PRO A 699 42.86 -17.03 -57.47
C PRO A 699 43.98 -16.29 -56.75
N VAL A 700 45.11 -16.99 -56.58
CA VAL A 700 46.41 -16.39 -56.31
C VAL A 700 46.83 -15.65 -57.59
N ALA A 701 47.18 -14.37 -57.47
CA ALA A 701 47.96 -13.68 -58.49
C ALA A 701 49.05 -12.85 -57.82
N SER A 702 50.24 -13.04 -58.40
CA SER A 702 51.56 -12.45 -58.22
C SER A 702 51.63 -10.94 -58.10
#